data_AF-A0A919WCN5-F1
#
_entry.id   AF-A0A919WCN5-F1
#
_cell.length_a   1.000
_cell.length_b   1.000
_cell.length_c   1.000
_cell.angle_alpha   90.00
_cell.angle_beta   90.00
_cell.angle_gamma   90.00
#
_symmetry.space_group_name_H-M   'P 1'
#
loop_
_entity.id
_entity.type
_entity.pdbx_description
1 polymer ?
#
loop_
_entity_poly.entity_id
_entity_poly.type
_entity_poly.pdbx_seq_one_letter_code
_entity_poly.pdbx_strand_id
1 'polypeptide(L)'
;MTGDPAIDDVQARMVRLLVECEENGEHITLVIGSGLDDQHVPRVSDVIRLADRFADGRNDDGDLQLALRKAREDCADPSPAALYAQYRQVLAGFLSSDEFDAIAQQAVLQQYRPPDLYATALGRRGLWQPMTLRVGEELENDRESWRMPPSVRALGALLASHPDLFCQYVLTTNVDPLLEIAIRRAGGRAESRLLGDIEPAHADTTIVCHLHGFWRPLPLSPTVRLSDTLDDAVVQRIGVAASGVLDGDLVCVLGVGDRSGTVRAAIEAIPDPVPVIWVSHGLAAPPALDERIPVSHIFPVDNSRLLPALARRLGVAVPSEPTRNVQVRHPAWERLFVSQPDSEPPADPPGLLREMERRFAWRVEWAEPGPQDVQPAVVFWPVRLRRRTSVIHMVQAFAAGALATRRARVVVALEDLSISVAEEPRRSFEADLIRWIRYVAPEAHVRVQSLAAFVGTTTTAGSNTVELPNGEALLRPTDPWRVARDFYGRPVSLYTALAAVKALPHLAPYELDDQAGKIVQDLQRHNADRLLTPTTMWAYLHYLLRENPTSSLITLGGRDEGLFWEQWRQIYGFGISQLYNPRIKSLNHESGMVRWNSAEELANQLHRFRELDYWDDEGRYIHWLFQNAVLLPTYLTSRPLPSVGGYVIDSWAAFAAALDDGEPVFEMLAHRATELYQGVSAG
;
A
#
# COMPACT_ATOMS: atom_id res chain seq x y z
N MET A 1 28.31 1.16 24.95
CA MET A 1 29.19 1.30 23.78
C MET A 1 30.58 0.86 24.17
N THR A 2 30.94 -0.36 23.78
CA THR A 2 32.29 -0.92 23.89
C THR A 2 32.65 -1.34 22.47
N GLY A 3 33.26 -0.43 21.70
CA GLY A 3 33.79 -0.75 20.37
C GLY A 3 35.09 -1.52 20.51
N ASP A 4 35.34 -2.45 19.59
CA ASP A 4 36.64 -3.10 19.46
C ASP A 4 37.61 -2.10 18.80
N PRO A 5 38.67 -1.65 19.51
CA PRO A 5 39.56 -0.61 19.01
C PRO A 5 40.29 -0.98 17.72
N ALA A 6 40.41 -2.26 17.39
CA ALA A 6 40.99 -2.71 16.12
C ALA A 6 40.06 -2.43 14.92
N ILE A 7 38.74 -2.55 15.11
CA ILE A 7 37.74 -2.24 14.08
C ILE A 7 37.71 -0.74 13.84
N ASP A 8 37.72 0.06 14.91
CA ASP A 8 37.61 1.53 14.82
C ASP A 8 38.82 2.14 14.06
N ASP A 9 40.03 1.61 14.21
CA ASP A 9 41.22 2.09 13.48
C ASP A 9 41.18 1.77 11.97
N VAL A 10 40.77 0.54 11.61
CA VAL A 10 40.60 0.12 10.20
C VAL A 10 39.53 0.97 9.52
N GLN A 11 38.39 1.21 10.20
CA GLN A 11 37.33 2.08 9.68
C GLN A 11 37.78 3.53 9.51
N ALA A 12 38.52 4.07 10.49
CA ALA A 12 39.05 5.43 10.39
C ALA A 12 40.01 5.59 9.21
N ARG A 13 40.83 4.57 8.92
CA ARG A 13 41.70 4.55 7.74
C ARG A 13 40.90 4.54 6.43
N MET A 14 39.82 3.77 6.36
CA MET A 14 38.93 3.76 5.19
C MET A 14 38.26 5.12 4.97
N VAL A 15 37.74 5.75 6.04
CA VAL A 15 37.16 7.10 5.95
C VAL A 15 38.19 8.09 5.43
N ARG A 16 39.44 8.07 5.94
CA ARG A 16 40.51 8.95 5.45
C ARG A 16 40.76 8.76 3.95
N LEU A 17 40.89 7.52 3.50
CA LEU A 17 41.14 7.22 2.09
C LEU A 17 40.02 7.76 1.19
N LEU A 18 38.75 7.56 1.55
CA LEU A 18 37.62 8.04 0.75
C LEU A 18 37.51 9.58 0.73
N VAL A 19 37.91 10.24 1.82
CA VAL A 19 37.99 11.71 1.89
C VAL A 19 39.15 12.22 1.03
N GLU A 20 40.30 11.55 1.05
CA GLU A 20 41.46 11.90 0.21
C GLU A 20 41.12 11.81 -1.28
N CYS A 21 40.33 10.82 -1.71
CA CYS A 21 39.82 10.76 -3.09
C CYS A 21 39.02 12.02 -3.45
N GLU A 22 38.13 12.48 -2.57
CA GLU A 22 37.38 13.72 -2.80
C GLU A 22 38.29 14.95 -2.87
N GLU A 23 39.23 15.07 -1.94
CA GLU A 23 40.19 16.19 -1.91
C GLU A 23 41.09 16.22 -3.16
N ASN A 24 41.37 15.05 -3.75
CA ASN A 24 42.16 14.91 -4.97
C ASN A 24 41.33 15.03 -6.26
N GLY A 25 40.00 15.07 -6.17
CA GLY A 25 39.10 15.06 -7.32
C GLY A 25 39.08 13.72 -8.07
N GLU A 26 39.36 12.62 -7.37
CA GLU A 26 39.26 11.25 -7.88
C GLU A 26 37.81 10.77 -7.83
N HIS A 27 37.42 9.96 -8.81
CA HIS A 27 36.09 9.40 -8.94
C HIS A 27 36.04 7.94 -8.47
N ILE A 28 34.98 7.58 -7.76
CA ILE A 28 34.81 6.25 -7.16
C ILE A 28 33.58 5.57 -7.75
N THR A 29 33.76 4.46 -8.47
CA THR A 29 32.64 3.61 -8.84
C THR A 29 32.32 2.63 -7.71
N LEU A 30 31.05 2.59 -7.29
CA LEU A 30 30.60 1.72 -6.21
C LEU A 30 30.01 0.40 -6.73
N VAL A 31 30.42 -0.70 -6.10
CA VAL A 31 29.78 -2.02 -6.26
C VAL A 31 29.25 -2.47 -4.90
N ILE A 32 27.94 -2.58 -4.78
CA ILE A 32 27.22 -2.80 -3.52
C ILE A 32 26.60 -4.20 -3.47
N GLY A 33 26.71 -4.86 -2.33
CA GLY A 33 26.13 -6.19 -2.11
C GLY A 33 25.17 -6.26 -0.93
N SER A 34 24.60 -7.45 -0.74
CA SER A 34 23.62 -7.72 0.31
C SER A 34 24.24 -7.74 1.71
N GLY A 35 25.56 -7.86 1.80
CA GLY A 35 26.34 -7.72 3.03
C GLY A 35 26.66 -6.26 3.40
N LEU A 36 26.02 -5.27 2.78
CA LEU A 36 26.15 -3.86 3.20
C LEU A 36 25.61 -3.63 4.63
N ASP A 37 24.68 -4.46 5.09
CA ASP A 37 24.22 -4.51 6.46
C ASP A 37 23.74 -5.93 6.77
N ASP A 38 24.27 -6.57 7.82
CA ASP A 38 23.84 -7.91 8.26
C ASP A 38 22.37 -7.93 8.74
N GLN A 39 21.75 -6.76 8.91
CA GLN A 39 20.45 -6.65 9.55
C GLN A 39 19.23 -6.57 8.62
N HIS A 40 19.26 -6.00 7.40
CA HIS A 40 17.99 -5.52 6.76
C HIS A 40 17.85 -5.49 5.22
N VAL A 41 18.44 -6.40 4.44
CA VAL A 41 18.22 -6.47 2.97
C VAL A 41 18.01 -7.94 2.60
N PRO A 42 16.89 -8.32 1.91
CA PRO A 42 16.16 -9.58 2.16
C PRO A 42 17.12 -10.71 2.49
N ARG A 43 17.13 -11.11 3.77
CA ARG A 43 18.14 -12.07 4.19
C ARG A 43 17.87 -13.33 3.40
N VAL A 44 18.94 -13.99 2.99
CA VAL A 44 18.83 -15.30 2.37
C VAL A 44 17.99 -16.25 3.25
N SER A 45 18.06 -16.11 4.58
CA SER A 45 17.21 -16.80 5.54
C SER A 45 15.72 -16.42 5.48
N ASP A 46 15.38 -15.18 5.16
CA ASP A 46 13.99 -14.74 4.97
C ASP A 46 13.38 -15.39 3.73
N VAL A 47 14.14 -15.52 2.64
CA VAL A 47 13.70 -16.22 1.43
C VAL A 47 13.48 -17.71 1.70
N ILE A 48 14.40 -18.36 2.43
CA ILE A 48 14.24 -19.76 2.87
C ILE A 48 12.97 -19.94 3.70
N ARG A 49 12.74 -19.08 4.70
CA ARG A 49 11.54 -19.13 5.55
C ARG A 49 10.26 -18.91 4.74
N LEU A 50 10.28 -17.98 3.78
CA LEU A 50 9.14 -17.72 2.91
C LEU A 50 8.89 -18.87 1.93
N ALA A 51 9.93 -19.53 1.44
CA ALA A 51 9.82 -20.73 0.62
C ALA A 51 9.18 -21.89 1.39
N ASP A 52 9.58 -22.12 2.65
CA ASP A 52 8.93 -23.11 3.51
C ASP A 52 7.43 -22.79 3.68
N ARG A 53 7.10 -21.52 3.94
CA ARG A 53 5.70 -21.07 4.08
C ARG A 53 4.91 -21.21 2.78
N PHE A 54 5.54 -20.90 1.64
CA PHE A 54 4.93 -21.09 0.32
C PHE A 54 4.61 -22.57 0.09
N ALA A 55 5.54 -23.46 0.43
CA ALA A 55 5.35 -24.90 0.30
C ALA A 55 4.26 -25.45 1.22
N ASP A 56 4.14 -24.96 2.45
CA ASP A 56 3.10 -25.37 3.40
C ASP A 56 1.68 -25.01 2.92
N GLY A 57 1.54 -23.87 2.24
CA GLY A 57 0.28 -23.42 1.66
C GLY A 57 -0.02 -23.94 0.25
N ARG A 58 0.86 -24.79 -0.33
CA ARG A 58 0.72 -25.29 -1.70
C ARG A 58 -0.16 -26.54 -1.74
N ASN A 59 -0.96 -26.65 -2.80
CA ASN A 59 -1.82 -27.82 -3.03
C ASN A 59 -1.12 -28.84 -3.94
N ASP A 60 -0.02 -29.43 -3.44
CA ASP A 60 0.79 -30.45 -4.13
C ASP A 60 1.01 -31.70 -3.26
N ASP A 61 0.04 -32.02 -2.39
CA ASP A 61 0.07 -33.12 -1.43
C ASP A 61 1.31 -33.09 -0.49
N GLY A 62 2.01 -31.94 -0.39
CA GLY A 62 3.19 -31.75 0.45
C GLY A 62 4.51 -32.14 -0.21
N ASP A 63 4.53 -32.42 -1.52
CA ASP A 63 5.73 -32.85 -2.24
C ASP A 63 6.85 -31.81 -2.19
N LEU A 64 6.55 -30.52 -2.43
CA LEU A 64 7.54 -29.46 -2.31
C LEU A 64 8.05 -29.34 -0.87
N GLN A 65 7.17 -29.46 0.13
CA GLN A 65 7.56 -29.40 1.53
C GLN A 65 8.53 -30.53 1.89
N LEU A 66 8.28 -31.75 1.40
CA LEU A 66 9.18 -32.89 1.57
C LEU A 66 10.52 -32.67 0.87
N ALA A 67 10.50 -32.14 -0.36
CA ALA A 67 11.71 -31.85 -1.14
C ALA A 67 12.59 -30.78 -0.46
N LEU A 68 12.00 -29.70 0.04
CA LEU A 68 12.70 -28.65 0.79
C LEU A 68 13.27 -29.18 2.12
N ARG A 69 12.52 -30.02 2.83
CA ARG A 69 13.00 -30.69 4.05
C ARG A 69 14.21 -31.57 3.77
N LYS A 70 14.15 -32.38 2.71
CA LYS A 70 15.27 -33.22 2.28
C LYS A 70 16.49 -32.38 1.89
N ALA A 71 16.31 -31.30 1.13
CA ALA A 71 17.41 -30.38 0.82
C ALA A 71 18.04 -29.75 2.07
N ARG A 72 17.25 -29.51 3.12
CA ARG A 72 17.77 -29.04 4.41
C ARG A 72 18.59 -30.12 5.14
N GLU A 73 18.11 -31.36 5.13
CA GLU A 73 18.80 -32.52 5.74
C GLU A 73 20.10 -32.87 5.01
N ASP A 74 20.11 -32.75 3.68
CA ASP A 74 21.26 -33.05 2.82
C ASP A 74 22.29 -31.89 2.78
N CYS A 75 21.98 -30.73 3.37
CA CYS A 75 22.87 -29.57 3.39
C CYS A 75 23.98 -29.70 4.42
N ALA A 76 25.18 -30.08 3.96
CA ALA A 76 26.36 -30.25 4.80
C ALA A 76 26.88 -28.95 5.45
N ASP A 77 26.70 -27.79 4.79
CA ASP A 77 27.02 -26.48 5.35
C ASP A 77 25.75 -25.84 5.95
N PRO A 78 25.71 -25.57 7.27
CA PRO A 78 24.54 -24.97 7.92
C PRO A 78 24.38 -23.46 7.61
N SER A 79 25.26 -22.85 6.81
CA SER A 79 25.13 -21.45 6.45
C SER A 79 23.83 -21.18 5.65
N PRO A 80 23.08 -20.10 5.95
CA PRO A 80 21.86 -19.76 5.20
C PRO A 80 22.09 -19.66 3.69
N ALA A 81 23.28 -19.23 3.28
CA ALA A 81 23.63 -19.08 1.88
C ALA A 81 23.86 -20.42 1.16
N ALA A 82 24.43 -21.43 1.81
CA ALA A 82 24.53 -22.77 1.25
C ALA A 82 23.15 -23.44 1.14
N LEU A 83 22.33 -23.30 2.19
CA LEU A 83 20.97 -23.83 2.20
C LEU A 83 20.10 -23.21 1.11
N TYR A 84 20.23 -21.91 0.85
CA TYR A 84 19.49 -21.23 -0.20
C TYR A 84 19.83 -21.73 -1.59
N ALA A 85 21.10 -22.04 -1.86
CA ALA A 85 21.49 -22.63 -3.15
C ALA A 85 20.78 -23.96 -3.40
N GLN A 86 20.66 -24.82 -2.37
CA GLN A 86 19.89 -26.06 -2.47
C GLN A 86 18.39 -25.81 -2.62
N TYR A 87 17.82 -24.91 -1.82
CA TYR A 87 16.42 -24.51 -1.92
C TYR A 87 16.09 -24.00 -3.32
N ARG A 88 16.95 -23.18 -3.92
CA ARG A 88 16.77 -22.65 -5.26
C ARG A 88 16.72 -23.76 -6.32
N GLN A 89 17.58 -24.77 -6.22
CA GLN A 89 17.54 -25.93 -7.12
C GLN A 89 16.23 -26.70 -7.02
N VAL A 90 15.74 -26.93 -5.79
CA VAL A 90 14.44 -27.57 -5.57
C VAL A 90 13.31 -26.71 -6.13
N LEU A 91 13.26 -25.43 -5.77
CA LEU A 91 12.20 -24.51 -6.19
C LEU A 91 12.15 -24.38 -7.72
N ALA A 92 13.29 -24.31 -8.40
CA ALA A 92 13.33 -24.26 -9.86
C ALA A 92 12.75 -25.50 -10.55
N GLY A 93 12.77 -26.66 -9.87
CA GLY A 93 12.12 -27.88 -10.37
C GLY A 93 10.61 -27.95 -10.12
N PHE A 94 10.10 -27.20 -9.14
CA PHE A 94 8.70 -27.29 -8.68
C PHE A 94 7.84 -26.06 -9.05
N LEU A 95 8.47 -24.91 -9.22
CA LEU A 95 7.80 -23.61 -9.36
C LEU A 95 7.98 -23.04 -10.75
N SER A 96 6.95 -22.33 -11.22
CA SER A 96 7.10 -21.39 -12.32
C SER A 96 7.95 -20.18 -11.90
N SER A 97 8.53 -19.48 -12.89
CA SER A 97 9.29 -18.25 -12.63
C SER A 97 8.47 -17.20 -11.87
N ASP A 98 7.18 -17.07 -12.17
CA ASP A 98 6.27 -16.13 -11.49
C ASP A 98 6.07 -16.47 -10.00
N GLU A 99 5.97 -17.75 -9.66
CA GLU A 99 5.85 -18.20 -8.27
C GLU A 99 7.16 -17.98 -7.49
N PHE A 100 8.30 -18.24 -8.12
CA PHE A 100 9.61 -17.95 -7.52
C PHE A 100 9.81 -16.45 -7.28
N ASP A 101 9.51 -15.63 -8.29
CA ASP A 101 9.57 -14.17 -8.19
C ASP A 101 8.66 -13.67 -7.06
N ALA A 102 7.46 -14.25 -6.91
CA ALA A 102 6.55 -13.88 -5.84
C ALA A 102 7.14 -14.15 -4.44
N ILE A 103 7.86 -15.26 -4.24
CA ILE A 103 8.56 -15.55 -2.98
C ILE A 103 9.66 -14.51 -2.72
N ALA A 104 10.49 -14.23 -3.72
CA ALA A 104 11.58 -13.25 -3.60
C ALA A 104 11.05 -11.83 -3.34
N GLN A 105 9.99 -11.43 -4.04
CA GLN A 105 9.27 -10.16 -3.84
C GLN A 105 8.72 -10.04 -2.42
N GLN A 106 8.15 -11.10 -1.86
CA GLN A 106 7.67 -11.08 -0.48
C GLN A 106 8.82 -10.87 0.51
N ALA A 107 10.04 -11.34 0.21
CA ALA A 107 11.20 -11.06 1.05
C ALA A 107 11.58 -9.57 1.03
N VAL A 108 11.57 -8.94 -0.15
CA VAL A 108 11.81 -7.48 -0.30
C VAL A 108 10.76 -6.68 0.48
N LEU A 109 9.48 -7.06 0.34
CA LEU A 109 8.36 -6.40 1.02
C LEU A 109 8.38 -6.52 2.54
N GLN A 110 9.24 -7.35 3.13
CA GLN A 110 9.44 -7.35 4.59
C GLN A 110 10.01 -6.02 5.10
N GLN A 111 10.65 -5.21 4.24
CA GLN A 111 11.12 -3.88 4.61
C GLN A 111 10.04 -2.80 4.48
N TYR A 112 8.94 -3.09 3.80
CA TYR A 112 7.80 -2.18 3.67
C TYR A 112 6.89 -2.27 4.92
N ARG A 113 6.78 -1.16 5.65
CA ARG A 113 6.08 -1.05 6.96
C ARG A 113 5.21 0.22 7.02
N PRO A 114 4.15 0.30 6.21
CA PRO A 114 3.25 1.45 6.22
C PRO A 114 2.45 1.54 7.53
N PRO A 115 2.01 2.75 7.95
CA PRO A 115 1.15 2.93 9.13
C PRO A 115 -0.20 2.22 9.03
N ASP A 116 -0.78 2.17 7.82
CA ASP A 116 -2.00 1.43 7.51
C ASP A 116 -1.79 0.64 6.22
N LEU A 117 -1.49 -0.66 6.35
CA LEU A 117 -1.23 -1.52 5.19
C LEU A 117 -2.40 -1.53 4.20
N TYR A 118 -3.64 -1.53 4.71
CA TYR A 118 -4.86 -1.50 3.88
C TYR A 118 -5.02 -0.20 3.11
N ALA A 119 -4.31 0.85 3.51
CA ALA A 119 -4.27 2.08 2.75
C ALA A 119 -3.33 2.00 1.53
N THR A 120 -2.45 1.01 1.46
CA THR A 120 -1.43 0.90 0.39
C THR A 120 -1.88 -0.01 -0.75
N ALA A 121 -1.21 0.07 -1.89
CA ALA A 121 -1.42 -0.85 -3.01
C ALA A 121 -1.14 -2.31 -2.62
N LEU A 122 -0.23 -2.54 -1.66
CA LEU A 122 0.06 -3.88 -1.16
C LEU A 122 -1.11 -4.47 -0.36
N GLY A 123 -1.77 -3.65 0.45
CA GLY A 123 -2.92 -4.08 1.25
C GLY A 123 -4.20 -4.29 0.45
N ARG A 124 -4.14 -4.27 -0.88
CA ARG A 124 -5.22 -4.62 -1.82
C ARG A 124 -4.94 -5.90 -2.60
N ARG A 125 -3.85 -6.59 -2.30
CA ARG A 125 -3.31 -7.67 -3.12
C ARG A 125 -3.25 -9.00 -2.37
N GLY A 126 -3.45 -10.11 -3.10
CA GLY A 126 -3.38 -11.46 -2.54
C GLY A 126 -1.94 -11.95 -2.28
N LEU A 127 -1.78 -12.96 -1.42
CA LEU A 127 -0.49 -13.64 -1.21
C LEU A 127 0.04 -14.22 -2.51
N TRP A 128 1.37 -14.30 -2.62
CA TRP A 128 2.05 -15.04 -3.69
C TRP A 128 1.68 -14.60 -5.10
N GLN A 129 1.01 -13.46 -5.26
CA GLN A 129 0.85 -12.85 -6.56
C GLN A 129 2.23 -12.31 -7.01
N PRO A 130 2.51 -12.28 -8.32
CA PRO A 130 3.70 -11.61 -8.89
C PRO A 130 3.51 -10.10 -9.02
N MET A 131 4.52 -9.30 -8.66
CA MET A 131 4.42 -7.84 -8.56
C MET A 131 4.22 -7.23 -9.95
N THR A 132 3.26 -6.31 -10.08
CA THR A 132 3.09 -5.55 -11.31
C THR A 132 3.96 -4.29 -11.29
N LEU A 133 4.32 -3.80 -12.48
CA LEU A 133 5.09 -2.55 -12.64
C LEU A 133 4.49 -1.40 -11.80
N ARG A 134 3.21 -1.11 -12.04
CA ARG A 134 2.48 0.00 -11.40
C ARG A 134 2.43 -0.14 -9.87
N VAL A 135 2.09 -1.32 -9.35
CA VAL A 135 2.02 -1.50 -7.89
C VAL A 135 3.40 -1.35 -7.27
N GLY A 136 4.43 -1.90 -7.89
CA GLY A 136 5.80 -1.76 -7.42
C GLY A 136 6.28 -0.31 -7.40
N GLU A 137 5.96 0.48 -8.43
CA GLU A 137 6.24 1.92 -8.48
C GLU A 137 5.48 2.71 -7.41
N GLU A 138 4.19 2.42 -7.21
CA GLU A 138 3.40 3.04 -6.14
C GLU A 138 4.03 2.78 -4.75
N LEU A 139 4.54 1.57 -4.51
CA LEU A 139 5.20 1.22 -3.25
C LEU A 139 6.56 1.92 -3.08
N GLU A 140 7.40 1.98 -4.12
CA GLU A 140 8.67 2.72 -4.09
C GLU A 140 8.48 4.22 -3.85
N ASN A 141 7.38 4.78 -4.35
CA ASN A 141 7.03 6.18 -4.16
C ASN A 141 6.45 6.49 -2.78
N ASP A 142 5.97 5.48 -2.03
CA ASP A 142 5.67 5.61 -0.60
C ASP A 142 6.98 5.57 0.21
N ARG A 143 7.77 6.63 0.01
CA ARG A 143 9.15 6.69 0.48
C ARG A 143 9.22 6.46 1.95
N GLU A 144 8.31 7.01 2.77
CA GLU A 144 8.35 6.97 4.25
C GLU A 144 7.99 5.61 4.86
N SER A 145 7.36 4.72 4.10
CA SER A 145 6.95 3.40 4.61
C SER A 145 8.05 2.35 4.56
N TRP A 146 9.18 2.59 3.87
CA TRP A 146 10.30 1.65 3.81
C TRP A 146 11.25 1.78 4.99
N ARG A 147 11.56 0.66 5.65
CA ARG A 147 12.65 0.62 6.63
C ARG A 147 13.98 0.51 5.91
N MET A 148 14.95 1.30 6.36
CA MET A 148 16.28 1.34 5.76
C MET A 148 17.36 1.31 6.84
N PRO A 149 18.33 0.38 6.74
CA PRO A 149 19.44 0.33 7.67
C PRO A 149 20.31 1.62 7.63
N PRO A 150 21.07 1.91 8.69
CA PRO A 150 21.91 3.11 8.77
C PRO A 150 22.90 3.25 7.61
N SER A 151 23.48 2.13 7.15
CA SER A 151 24.42 2.11 6.02
C SER A 151 23.75 2.56 4.72
N VAL A 152 22.58 2.00 4.38
CA VAL A 152 21.83 2.37 3.17
C VAL A 152 21.37 3.82 3.21
N ARG A 153 20.89 4.32 4.38
CA ARG A 153 20.52 5.73 4.53
C ARG A 153 21.70 6.68 4.33
N ALA A 154 22.85 6.37 4.93
CA ALA A 154 24.05 7.17 4.80
C ALA A 154 24.58 7.15 3.36
N LEU A 155 24.59 5.98 2.71
CA LEU A 155 25.01 5.83 1.33
C LEU A 155 24.10 6.63 0.37
N GLY A 156 22.78 6.53 0.52
CA GLY A 156 21.85 7.31 -0.29
C GLY A 156 22.05 8.82 -0.14
N ALA A 157 22.38 9.29 1.07
CA ALA A 157 22.68 10.70 1.32
C ALA A 157 24.03 11.14 0.70
N LEU A 158 25.05 10.28 0.77
CA LEU A 158 26.36 10.50 0.14
C LEU A 158 26.22 10.61 -1.39
N LEU A 159 25.50 9.66 -2.01
CA LEU A 159 25.25 9.66 -3.46
C LEU A 159 24.47 10.89 -3.92
N ALA A 160 23.50 11.34 -3.12
CA ALA A 160 22.73 12.55 -3.44
C ALA A 160 23.53 13.85 -3.29
N SER A 161 24.52 13.88 -2.39
CA SER A 161 25.24 15.12 -2.02
C SER A 161 26.61 15.26 -2.71
N HIS A 162 27.23 14.14 -3.10
CA HIS A 162 28.55 14.09 -3.74
C HIS A 162 28.51 13.26 -5.04
N PRO A 163 27.71 13.66 -6.04
CA PRO A 163 27.65 12.94 -7.33
C PRO A 163 28.99 12.94 -8.06
N ASP A 164 29.81 13.99 -7.87
CA ASP A 164 31.15 14.07 -8.45
C ASP A 164 32.08 13.00 -7.85
N LEU A 165 31.97 12.67 -6.55
CA LEU A 165 32.82 11.66 -5.93
C LEU A 165 32.44 10.24 -6.35
N PHE A 166 31.15 9.92 -6.48
CA PHE A 166 30.66 8.54 -6.59
C PHE A 166 30.24 8.07 -7.98
N CYS A 167 30.65 8.81 -9.02
CA CYS A 167 30.18 8.63 -10.40
C CYS A 167 28.65 8.66 -10.53
N GLN A 168 28.16 8.61 -11.77
CA GLN A 168 26.73 8.51 -12.03
C GLN A 168 26.17 7.10 -11.77
N TYR A 169 27.01 6.07 -11.87
CA TYR A 169 26.60 4.67 -11.85
C TYR A 169 26.98 3.97 -10.54
N VAL A 170 26.02 3.23 -9.97
CA VAL A 170 26.24 2.32 -8.84
C VAL A 170 25.79 0.94 -9.26
N LEU A 171 26.68 -0.05 -9.14
CA LEU A 171 26.35 -1.44 -9.43
C LEU A 171 25.90 -2.12 -8.14
N THR A 172 24.87 -2.96 -8.21
CA THR A 172 24.37 -3.68 -7.04
C THR A 172 23.98 -5.12 -7.35
N THR A 173 24.35 -6.04 -6.46
CA THR A 173 23.81 -7.41 -6.49
C THR A 173 22.48 -7.53 -5.74
N ASN A 174 22.02 -6.44 -5.12
CA ASN A 174 20.74 -6.41 -4.42
C ASN A 174 19.60 -6.31 -5.42
N VAL A 175 18.46 -6.90 -5.08
CA VAL A 175 17.27 -6.89 -5.94
C VAL A 175 16.21 -5.91 -5.44
N ASP A 176 16.28 -5.49 -4.18
CA ASP A 176 15.38 -4.53 -3.55
C ASP A 176 15.67 -3.08 -3.99
N PRO A 177 14.71 -2.16 -3.80
CA PRO A 177 14.81 -0.77 -4.24
C PRO A 177 15.36 0.18 -3.14
N LEU A 178 15.98 -0.33 -2.07
CA LEU A 178 16.26 0.48 -0.88
C LEU A 178 17.28 1.60 -1.17
N LEU A 179 18.23 1.39 -2.08
CA LEU A 179 19.24 2.39 -2.40
C LEU A 179 18.61 3.59 -3.13
N GLU A 180 17.74 3.34 -4.10
CA GLU A 180 17.02 4.34 -4.87
C GLU A 180 16.08 5.14 -3.97
N ILE A 181 15.38 4.46 -3.07
CA ILE A 181 14.53 5.11 -2.08
C ILE A 181 15.37 5.98 -1.14
N ALA A 182 16.55 5.51 -0.70
CA ALA A 182 17.45 6.28 0.15
C ALA A 182 17.95 7.56 -0.53
N ILE A 183 18.38 7.48 -1.79
CA ILE A 183 18.80 8.63 -2.60
C ILE A 183 17.65 9.64 -2.74
N ARG A 184 16.45 9.16 -3.11
CA ARG A 184 15.25 10.01 -3.26
C ARG A 184 14.80 10.64 -1.94
N ARG A 185 14.99 9.96 -0.80
CA ARG A 185 14.73 10.53 0.54
C ARG A 185 15.72 11.61 0.92
N ALA A 186 16.98 11.50 0.48
CA ALA A 186 18.00 12.52 0.68
C ALA A 186 17.87 13.72 -0.27
N GLY A 187 16.87 13.73 -1.16
CA GLY A 187 16.61 14.80 -2.12
C GLY A 187 17.29 14.61 -3.48
N GLY A 188 18.03 13.51 -3.69
CA GLY A 188 18.61 13.16 -4.98
C GLY A 188 17.61 12.53 -5.96
N ARG A 189 18.07 12.24 -7.17
CA ARG A 189 17.33 11.51 -8.21
C ARG A 189 17.98 10.15 -8.43
N ALA A 190 17.17 9.10 -8.52
CA ALA A 190 17.64 7.74 -8.74
C ALA A 190 16.73 6.97 -9.71
N GLU A 191 17.34 6.20 -10.62
CA GLU A 191 16.69 5.28 -11.54
C GLU A 191 17.25 3.86 -11.39
N SER A 192 16.38 2.86 -11.42
CA SER A 192 16.75 1.44 -11.39
C SER A 192 16.90 0.93 -12.81
N ARG A 193 18.00 0.22 -13.11
CA ARG A 193 18.24 -0.38 -14.43
C ARG A 193 18.76 -1.81 -14.33
N LEU A 194 18.47 -2.59 -15.36
CA LEU A 194 19.13 -3.87 -15.61
C LEU A 194 20.25 -3.66 -16.64
N LEU A 195 21.35 -4.40 -16.51
CA LEU A 195 22.45 -4.33 -17.47
C LEU A 195 22.01 -4.84 -18.84
N GLY A 196 22.25 -4.03 -19.87
CA GLY A 196 21.80 -4.24 -21.26
C GLY A 196 21.02 -3.05 -21.84
N ASP A 197 20.55 -2.14 -20.99
CA ASP A 197 19.78 -0.95 -21.35
C ASP A 197 20.53 0.33 -20.93
N ILE A 198 21.59 0.65 -21.67
CA ILE A 198 22.52 1.75 -21.37
C ILE A 198 22.22 2.93 -22.30
N GLU A 199 21.00 3.49 -22.21
CA GLU A 199 20.77 4.83 -22.74
C GLU A 199 21.44 5.88 -21.83
N PRO A 200 21.97 6.99 -22.37
CA PRO A 200 22.55 8.05 -21.54
C PRO A 200 21.50 8.62 -20.58
N ALA A 201 21.82 8.64 -19.30
CA ALA A 201 20.95 9.19 -18.26
C ALA A 201 20.90 10.72 -18.30
N HIS A 202 19.87 11.32 -17.69
CA HIS A 202 19.87 12.76 -17.46
C HIS A 202 21.04 13.17 -16.55
N ALA A 203 21.61 14.35 -16.81
CA ALA A 203 22.53 14.98 -15.87
C ALA A 203 21.83 15.08 -14.49
N ASP A 204 22.56 14.75 -13.42
CA ASP A 204 22.12 14.76 -12.01
C ASP A 204 21.23 13.59 -11.55
N THR A 205 21.15 12.49 -12.30
CA THR A 205 20.46 11.26 -11.87
C THR A 205 21.44 10.13 -11.58
N THR A 206 21.44 9.59 -10.36
CA THR A 206 22.19 8.37 -10.03
C THR A 206 21.50 7.14 -10.63
N ILE A 207 22.25 6.32 -11.36
CA ILE A 207 21.76 5.09 -11.97
C ILE A 207 22.19 3.89 -11.14
N VAL A 208 21.21 3.16 -10.61
CA VAL A 208 21.44 1.93 -9.85
C VAL A 208 21.26 0.73 -10.78
N CYS A 209 22.37 0.09 -11.13
CA CYS A 209 22.45 -1.05 -12.05
C CYS A 209 22.36 -2.36 -11.26
N HIS A 210 21.24 -3.09 -11.39
CA HIS A 210 21.02 -4.36 -10.70
C HIS A 210 21.57 -5.54 -11.51
N LEU A 211 22.60 -6.18 -10.97
CA LEU A 211 23.29 -7.31 -11.62
C LEU A 211 22.46 -8.59 -11.61
N HIS A 212 21.62 -8.79 -10.58
CA HIS A 212 20.90 -10.05 -10.32
C HIS A 212 19.38 -9.93 -10.53
N GLY A 213 18.95 -8.93 -11.32
CA GLY A 213 17.54 -8.62 -11.50
C GLY A 213 17.01 -7.60 -10.50
N PHE A 214 15.76 -7.19 -10.68
CA PHE A 214 15.09 -6.22 -9.82
C PHE A 214 13.80 -6.80 -9.26
N TRP A 215 13.42 -6.40 -8.05
CA TRP A 215 12.32 -7.02 -7.32
C TRP A 215 10.98 -6.94 -8.06
N ARG A 216 10.76 -5.90 -8.87
CA ARG A 216 9.57 -5.72 -9.70
C ARG A 216 9.93 -5.65 -11.19
N PRO A 217 8.97 -5.84 -12.09
CA PRO A 217 9.17 -5.54 -13.50
C PRO A 217 9.58 -4.08 -13.72
N LEU A 218 10.50 -3.85 -14.67
CA LEU A 218 10.89 -2.53 -15.15
C LEU A 218 10.33 -2.27 -16.56
N PRO A 219 10.08 -1.00 -16.95
CA PRO A 219 9.66 -0.67 -18.31
C PRO A 219 10.73 -1.09 -19.33
N LEU A 220 10.30 -1.62 -20.48
CA LEU A 220 11.14 -1.88 -21.67
C LEU A 220 12.30 -2.90 -21.55
N SER A 221 12.61 -3.39 -20.36
CA SER A 221 13.59 -4.47 -20.18
C SER A 221 13.00 -5.85 -20.51
N PRO A 222 13.74 -6.78 -21.15
CA PRO A 222 13.36 -8.18 -21.15
C PRO A 222 13.21 -8.64 -19.70
N THR A 223 12.22 -9.49 -19.40
CA THR A 223 11.99 -10.05 -18.07
C THR A 223 13.19 -10.90 -17.64
N VAL A 224 14.25 -10.27 -17.12
CA VAL A 224 15.25 -10.94 -16.29
C VAL A 224 14.52 -11.27 -15.01
N ARG A 225 14.27 -12.57 -14.79
CA ARG A 225 13.51 -13.06 -13.65
C ARG A 225 14.46 -13.25 -12.48
N LEU A 226 13.96 -13.10 -11.26
CA LEU A 226 14.74 -13.43 -10.05
C LEU A 226 15.04 -14.94 -10.00
N SER A 227 14.25 -15.75 -10.72
CA SER A 227 14.47 -17.18 -10.89
C SER A 227 15.73 -17.53 -11.70
N ASP A 228 16.21 -16.66 -12.58
CA ASP A 228 17.17 -17.04 -13.63
C ASP A 228 18.56 -17.40 -13.07
N THR A 229 19.00 -18.64 -13.29
CA THR A 229 20.35 -19.07 -12.91
C THR A 229 21.38 -18.37 -13.79
N LEU A 230 22.35 -17.73 -13.14
CA LEU A 230 23.48 -17.09 -13.82
C LEU A 230 24.49 -18.17 -14.20
N ASP A 231 24.42 -18.66 -15.43
CA ASP A 231 25.47 -19.51 -16.00
C ASP A 231 26.70 -18.68 -16.40
N ASP A 232 27.81 -19.34 -16.73
CA ASP A 232 29.06 -18.66 -17.08
C ASP A 232 28.90 -17.70 -18.27
N ALA A 233 28.05 -18.03 -19.26
CA ALA A 233 27.84 -17.17 -20.42
C ALA A 233 27.04 -15.91 -20.06
N VAL A 234 26.05 -16.01 -19.18
CA VAL A 234 25.31 -14.87 -18.61
C VAL A 234 26.24 -14.03 -17.75
N VAL A 235 27.03 -14.64 -16.87
CA VAL A 235 28.01 -13.95 -16.01
C VAL A 235 28.99 -13.13 -16.85
N GLN A 236 29.55 -13.70 -17.91
CA GLN A 236 30.47 -12.99 -18.81
C GLN A 236 29.79 -11.84 -19.55
N ARG A 237 28.55 -12.02 -20.04
CA ARG A 237 27.79 -10.92 -20.67
C ARG A 237 27.49 -9.78 -19.70
N ILE A 238 27.08 -10.11 -18.47
CA ILE A 238 26.87 -9.13 -17.40
C ILE A 238 28.19 -8.41 -17.11
N GLY A 239 29.30 -9.14 -17.00
CA GLY A 239 30.62 -8.57 -16.77
C GLY A 239 31.03 -7.57 -17.84
N VAL A 240 30.91 -7.92 -19.12
CA VAL A 240 31.23 -7.02 -20.24
C VAL A 240 30.30 -5.80 -20.27
N ALA A 241 29.01 -5.96 -19.97
CA ALA A 241 28.09 -4.82 -19.92
C ALA A 241 28.39 -3.90 -18.73
N ALA A 242 28.76 -4.48 -17.58
CA ALA A 242 29.09 -3.77 -16.35
C ALA A 242 30.42 -3.01 -16.47
N SER A 243 31.43 -3.54 -17.18
CA SER A 243 32.72 -2.87 -17.29
C SER A 243 32.64 -1.52 -17.98
N GLY A 244 31.65 -1.31 -18.85
CA GLY A 244 31.38 -0.02 -19.49
C GLY A 244 30.88 1.09 -18.55
N VAL A 245 30.49 0.74 -17.32
CA VAL A 245 30.06 1.70 -16.28
C VAL A 245 30.98 1.72 -15.05
N LEU A 246 32.08 0.95 -15.09
CA LEU A 246 33.16 0.98 -14.10
C LEU A 246 34.25 1.96 -14.57
N ASP A 247 33.93 3.25 -14.57
CA ASP A 247 34.72 4.32 -15.20
C ASP A 247 35.46 5.24 -14.21
N GLY A 248 35.32 5.02 -12.91
CA GLY A 248 36.01 5.79 -11.88
C GLY A 248 37.50 5.44 -11.77
N ASP A 249 38.27 6.33 -11.14
CA ASP A 249 39.69 6.13 -10.82
C ASP A 249 39.91 5.01 -9.80
N LEU A 250 38.86 4.67 -9.03
CA LEU A 250 38.85 3.65 -8.00
C LEU A 250 37.54 2.86 -8.02
N VAL A 251 37.61 1.53 -7.95
CA VAL A 251 36.43 0.68 -7.71
C VAL A 251 36.36 0.31 -6.24
N CYS A 252 35.27 0.69 -5.57
CA CYS A 252 35.03 0.35 -4.18
C CYS A 252 33.91 -0.68 -4.05
N VAL A 253 34.25 -1.87 -3.56
CA VAL A 253 33.34 -3.00 -3.38
C VAL A 253 32.93 -3.09 -1.91
N LEU A 254 31.63 -2.90 -1.62
CA LEU A 254 31.09 -2.89 -0.27
C LEU A 254 30.05 -4.00 -0.07
N GLY A 255 30.32 -4.93 0.85
CA GLY A 255 29.32 -5.92 1.27
C GLY A 255 29.03 -7.00 0.22
N VAL A 256 29.97 -7.23 -0.71
CA VAL A 256 29.87 -8.24 -1.77
C VAL A 256 30.76 -9.44 -1.44
N GLY A 257 30.22 -10.65 -1.56
CA GLY A 257 31.00 -11.91 -1.50
C GLY A 257 31.28 -12.56 -2.86
N ASP A 258 30.72 -12.02 -3.94
CA ASP A 258 30.84 -12.44 -5.35
C ASP A 258 30.78 -13.96 -5.66
N ARG A 259 29.88 -14.68 -4.99
CA ARG A 259 29.67 -16.12 -5.27
C ARG A 259 29.21 -16.40 -6.70
N SER A 260 28.52 -15.44 -7.32
CA SER A 260 28.07 -15.52 -8.71
C SER A 260 29.19 -15.28 -9.73
N GLY A 261 30.33 -14.75 -9.32
CA GLY A 261 31.42 -14.33 -10.22
C GLY A 261 31.09 -13.12 -11.10
N THR A 262 29.93 -12.47 -10.94
CA THR A 262 29.50 -11.33 -11.76
C THR A 262 30.33 -10.08 -11.49
N VAL A 263 30.71 -9.83 -10.24
CA VAL A 263 31.53 -8.65 -9.90
C VAL A 263 32.96 -8.84 -10.36
N ARG A 264 33.54 -10.02 -10.16
CA ARG A 264 34.85 -10.39 -10.72
C ARG A 264 34.84 -10.24 -12.25
N ALA A 265 33.86 -10.82 -12.93
CA ALA A 265 33.78 -10.74 -14.39
C ALA A 265 33.67 -9.28 -14.88
N ALA A 266 32.96 -8.42 -14.14
CA ALA A 266 32.87 -6.99 -14.45
C ALA A 266 34.22 -6.28 -14.31
N ILE A 267 34.92 -6.51 -13.20
CA ILE A 267 36.23 -5.89 -12.92
C ILE A 267 37.30 -6.39 -13.90
N GLU A 268 37.33 -7.69 -14.19
CA GLU A 268 38.31 -8.29 -15.13
C GLU A 268 38.06 -7.87 -16.59
N ALA A 269 36.84 -7.45 -16.92
CA ALA A 269 36.48 -6.96 -18.25
C ALA A 269 36.76 -5.46 -18.44
N ILE A 270 37.31 -4.75 -17.44
CA ILE A 270 37.75 -3.36 -17.58
C ILE A 270 38.98 -3.32 -18.50
N PRO A 271 38.97 -2.52 -19.59
CA PRO A 271 40.09 -2.46 -20.53
C PRO A 271 41.40 -1.98 -19.90
N ASP A 272 41.32 -0.95 -19.05
CA ASP A 272 42.43 -0.34 -18.34
C ASP A 272 42.25 -0.58 -16.82
N PRO A 273 42.98 -1.55 -16.22
CA PRO A 273 42.78 -1.94 -14.83
C PRO A 273 42.92 -0.77 -13.85
N VAL A 274 41.88 -0.54 -13.05
CA VAL A 274 41.88 0.44 -11.96
C VAL A 274 42.08 -0.26 -10.61
N PRO A 275 42.63 0.45 -9.59
CA PRO A 275 42.69 -0.07 -8.24
C PRO A 275 41.31 -0.50 -7.71
N VAL A 276 41.27 -1.59 -6.96
CA VAL A 276 40.07 -2.12 -6.32
C VAL A 276 40.25 -2.14 -4.82
N ILE A 277 39.33 -1.52 -4.09
CA ILE A 277 39.22 -1.70 -2.64
C ILE A 277 38.05 -2.60 -2.33
N TRP A 278 38.35 -3.76 -1.75
CA TRP A 278 37.34 -4.73 -1.33
C TRP A 278 37.12 -4.64 0.18
N VAL A 279 35.91 -4.29 0.59
CA VAL A 279 35.55 -4.10 2.00
C VAL A 279 34.62 -5.22 2.46
N SER A 280 35.08 -5.97 3.47
CA SER A 280 34.36 -7.13 4.01
C SER A 280 34.09 -7.02 5.51
N HIS A 281 32.93 -7.50 5.94
CA HIS A 281 32.60 -7.61 7.37
C HIS A 281 33.42 -8.71 8.06
N GLY A 282 33.53 -9.89 7.42
CA GLY A 282 34.23 -11.05 7.95
C GLY A 282 35.59 -11.32 7.29
N LEU A 283 36.25 -12.39 7.74
CA LEU A 283 37.56 -12.88 7.26
C LEU A 283 37.53 -13.49 5.83
N ALA A 284 36.38 -13.45 5.15
CA ALA A 284 36.28 -13.97 3.79
C ALA A 284 37.15 -13.11 2.85
N ALA A 285 38.15 -13.75 2.24
CA ALA A 285 39.02 -13.12 1.27
C ALA A 285 38.23 -12.70 0.01
N PRO A 286 38.64 -11.62 -0.68
CA PRO A 286 38.09 -11.28 -1.98
C PRO A 286 38.35 -12.40 -2.99
N PRO A 287 37.56 -12.49 -4.08
CA PRO A 287 37.87 -13.41 -5.16
C PRO A 287 39.26 -13.10 -5.73
N ALA A 288 39.97 -14.14 -6.19
CA ALA A 288 41.21 -13.96 -6.92
C ALA A 288 40.91 -13.24 -8.24
N LEU A 289 41.52 -12.07 -8.42
CA LEU A 289 41.47 -11.26 -9.64
C LEU A 289 42.78 -11.42 -10.43
N ASP A 290 42.77 -10.99 -11.70
CA ASP A 290 43.98 -10.91 -12.54
C ASP A 290 45.09 -10.10 -11.82
N GLU A 291 46.34 -10.57 -11.88
CA GLU A 291 47.50 -9.96 -11.21
C GLU A 291 47.74 -8.49 -11.62
N ARG A 292 47.21 -8.07 -12.78
CA ARG A 292 47.27 -6.70 -13.26
C ARG A 292 46.38 -5.74 -12.47
N ILE A 293 45.41 -6.24 -11.72
CA ILE A 293 44.44 -5.44 -10.96
C ILE A 293 44.95 -5.29 -9.51
N PRO A 294 45.32 -4.09 -9.06
CA PRO A 294 45.73 -3.88 -7.67
C PRO A 294 44.52 -4.01 -6.73
N VAL A 295 44.51 -5.03 -5.87
CA VAL A 295 43.41 -5.26 -4.92
C VAL A 295 43.87 -5.00 -3.48
N SER A 296 43.19 -4.10 -2.79
CA SER A 296 43.34 -3.88 -1.35
C SER A 296 42.15 -4.45 -0.60
N HIS A 297 42.38 -5.45 0.25
CA HIS A 297 41.34 -6.02 1.10
C HIS A 297 41.33 -5.35 2.48
N ILE A 298 40.19 -4.77 2.84
CA ILE A 298 39.99 -4.08 4.13
C ILE A 298 38.94 -4.83 4.94
N PHE A 299 39.37 -5.37 6.08
CA PHE A 299 38.54 -6.11 7.03
C PHE A 299 39.16 -6.05 8.44
N PRO A 300 38.37 -6.26 9.51
CA PRO A 300 36.90 -6.27 9.52
C PRO A 300 36.32 -4.85 9.45
N VAL A 301 35.20 -4.68 8.73
CA VAL A 301 34.49 -3.39 8.65
C VAL A 301 33.01 -3.54 8.96
N ASP A 302 32.48 -2.64 9.79
CA ASP A 302 31.04 -2.49 10.04
C ASP A 302 30.49 -1.33 9.20
N ASN A 303 29.87 -1.65 8.06
CA ASN A 303 29.33 -0.65 7.13
C ASN A 303 28.26 0.25 7.76
N SER A 304 27.53 -0.24 8.77
CA SER A 304 26.53 0.52 9.52
C SER A 304 27.17 1.58 10.42
N ARG A 305 28.49 1.53 10.63
CA ARG A 305 29.29 2.60 11.25
C ARG A 305 30.13 3.38 10.24
N LEU A 306 30.72 2.71 9.25
CA LEU A 306 31.63 3.30 8.27
C LEU A 306 30.94 4.43 7.49
N LEU A 307 29.80 4.13 6.87
CA LEU A 307 29.12 5.05 5.97
C LEU A 307 28.54 6.28 6.72
N PRO A 308 27.91 6.13 7.91
CA PRO A 308 27.57 7.29 8.72
C PRO A 308 28.77 8.12 9.19
N ALA A 309 29.93 7.49 9.44
CA ALA A 309 31.15 8.21 9.79
C ALA A 309 31.70 9.02 8.61
N LEU A 310 31.69 8.44 7.40
CA LEU A 310 32.05 9.13 6.17
C LEU A 310 31.11 10.32 5.91
N ALA A 311 29.79 10.11 5.97
CA ALA A 311 28.80 11.18 5.80
C ALA A 311 29.03 12.34 6.78
N ARG A 312 29.31 12.04 8.06
CA ARG A 312 29.68 13.09 9.05
C ARG A 312 30.97 13.81 8.68
N ARG A 313 31.97 13.10 8.16
CA ARG A 313 33.26 13.69 7.81
C ARG A 313 33.16 14.63 6.61
N LEU A 314 32.29 14.29 5.66
CA LEU A 314 31.98 15.10 4.47
C LEU A 314 30.90 16.16 4.69
N GLY A 315 30.36 16.28 5.91
CA GLY A 315 29.34 17.27 6.24
C GLY A 315 27.94 16.95 5.66
N VAL A 316 27.70 15.71 5.27
CA VAL A 316 26.43 15.24 4.69
C VAL A 316 25.41 14.96 5.78
N ALA A 317 24.23 15.58 5.67
CA ALA A 317 23.10 15.29 6.55
C ALA A 317 22.43 13.96 6.15
N VAL A 318 22.42 13.00 7.07
CA VAL A 318 21.76 11.70 6.86
C VAL A 318 20.32 11.76 7.40
N PRO A 319 19.28 11.49 6.57
CA PRO A 319 17.91 11.45 7.04
C PRO A 319 17.70 10.45 8.18
N SER A 320 16.97 10.87 9.22
CA SER A 320 16.54 9.97 10.30
C SER A 320 15.60 8.88 9.76
N GLU A 321 15.58 7.72 10.41
CA GLU A 321 14.55 6.73 10.10
C GLU A 321 13.20 7.35 10.47
N PRO A 322 12.16 7.25 9.63
CA PRO A 322 10.83 7.63 10.02
C PRO A 322 10.46 6.76 11.21
N THR A 323 10.59 7.33 12.41
CA THR A 323 9.95 6.77 13.60
C THR A 323 8.50 6.58 13.21
N ARG A 324 7.94 5.38 13.43
CA ARG A 324 6.50 5.08 13.27
C ARG A 324 5.78 6.38 13.51
N ASN A 325 5.14 6.94 12.47
CA ASN A 325 4.32 8.12 12.59
C ASN A 325 3.28 7.80 13.66
N VAL A 326 3.64 8.00 14.93
CA VAL A 326 2.71 8.47 15.91
C VAL A 326 2.39 9.81 15.31
N GLN A 327 1.25 9.86 14.62
CA GLN A 327 0.49 11.08 14.48
C GLN A 327 0.19 11.56 15.91
N VAL A 328 1.19 11.95 16.70
CA VAL A 328 0.99 12.86 17.82
C VAL A 328 0.74 14.19 17.12
N ARG A 329 -0.50 14.34 16.64
CA ARG A 329 -1.02 15.64 16.28
C ARG A 329 -1.00 16.42 17.58
N HIS A 330 -0.07 17.38 17.66
CA HIS A 330 0.02 18.24 18.83
C HIS A 330 -1.37 18.90 19.04
N PRO A 331 -2.02 18.79 20.21
CA PRO A 331 -3.40 19.23 20.42
C PRO A 331 -3.64 20.71 20.05
N ALA A 332 -2.63 21.56 20.25
CA ALA A 332 -2.69 22.97 19.83
C ALA A 332 -2.71 23.18 18.31
N TRP A 333 -2.15 22.26 17.52
CA TRP A 333 -2.14 22.32 16.06
C TRP A 333 -3.40 21.68 15.46
N GLU A 334 -4.01 20.72 16.16
CA GLU A 334 -5.32 20.17 15.81
C GLU A 334 -6.41 21.26 15.83
N ARG A 335 -6.34 22.20 16.79
CA ARG A 335 -7.18 23.41 16.83
C ARG A 335 -6.96 24.38 15.65
N LEU A 336 -5.82 24.34 14.98
CA LEU A 336 -5.53 25.21 13.84
C LEU A 336 -5.92 24.58 12.49
N PHE A 337 -5.94 23.25 12.41
CA PHE A 337 -6.20 22.52 11.16
C PHE A 337 -7.63 21.94 11.05
N VAL A 338 -8.27 21.55 12.16
CA VAL A 338 -9.64 20.99 12.15
C VAL A 338 -10.68 22.06 12.42
N SER A 339 -10.42 22.97 13.37
CA SER A 339 -11.35 24.02 13.81
C SER A 339 -11.03 25.38 13.19
N GLN A 340 -11.10 25.50 11.87
CA GLN A 340 -11.58 26.76 11.28
C GLN A 340 -13.11 26.67 11.29
N PRO A 341 -13.78 26.99 12.42
CA PRO A 341 -15.19 26.66 12.61
C PRO A 341 -16.08 27.52 11.70
N ASP A 342 -15.55 28.68 11.30
CA ASP A 342 -16.19 29.68 10.45
C ASP A 342 -15.88 29.49 8.96
N SER A 343 -15.06 28.50 8.57
CA SER A 343 -14.77 28.27 7.15
C SER A 343 -15.94 27.56 6.48
N GLU A 344 -16.52 28.18 5.46
CA GLU A 344 -17.54 27.53 4.65
C GLU A 344 -16.97 26.36 3.84
N PRO A 345 -17.75 25.27 3.62
CA PRO A 345 -17.33 24.17 2.74
C PRO A 345 -17.03 24.66 1.31
N PRO A 346 -15.89 24.30 0.69
CA PRO A 346 -15.48 24.79 -0.63
C PRO A 346 -16.54 24.56 -1.71
N ALA A 347 -16.78 25.53 -2.61
CA ALA A 347 -17.85 25.44 -3.60
C ALA A 347 -17.60 24.36 -4.68
N ASP A 348 -16.35 23.97 -4.92
CA ASP A 348 -16.00 22.93 -5.89
C ASP A 348 -15.86 21.54 -5.23
N PRO A 349 -16.22 20.44 -5.93
CA PRO A 349 -16.09 19.09 -5.37
C PRO A 349 -14.66 18.69 -4.98
N PRO A 350 -13.60 18.96 -5.77
CA PRO A 350 -12.23 18.63 -5.35
C PRO A 350 -11.81 19.32 -4.04
N GLY A 351 -12.14 20.60 -3.87
CA GLY A 351 -11.92 21.35 -2.65
C GLY A 351 -12.67 20.74 -1.46
N LEU A 352 -13.96 20.43 -1.62
CA LEU A 352 -14.75 19.76 -0.59
C LEU A 352 -14.11 18.43 -0.17
N LEU A 353 -13.74 17.61 -1.13
CA LEU A 353 -13.17 16.29 -0.89
C LEU A 353 -11.83 16.39 -0.14
N ARG A 354 -10.95 17.33 -0.50
CA ARG A 354 -9.71 17.62 0.25
C ARG A 354 -9.99 18.02 1.69
N GLU A 355 -11.00 18.85 1.94
CA GLU A 355 -11.38 19.24 3.30
C GLU A 355 -11.96 18.08 4.10
N MET A 356 -12.73 17.18 3.46
CA MET A 356 -13.22 15.96 4.07
C MET A 356 -12.08 15.00 4.45
N GLU A 357 -11.07 14.84 3.59
CA GLU A 357 -9.88 14.06 3.90
C GLU A 357 -9.09 14.68 5.06
N ARG A 358 -8.85 15.99 5.00
CA ARG A 358 -8.04 16.72 5.97
C ARG A 358 -8.67 16.79 7.36
N ARG A 359 -9.97 17.10 7.45
CA ARG A 359 -10.64 17.39 8.73
C ARG A 359 -11.39 16.20 9.33
N PHE A 360 -11.90 15.31 8.48
CA PHE A 360 -12.82 14.25 8.89
C PHE A 360 -12.29 12.85 8.57
N ALA A 361 -11.03 12.74 8.12
CA ALA A 361 -10.33 11.49 7.80
C ALA A 361 -10.98 10.63 6.71
N TRP A 362 -11.78 11.26 5.83
CA TRP A 362 -12.22 10.60 4.60
C TRP A 362 -11.03 10.27 3.73
N ARG A 363 -11.21 9.41 2.75
CA ARG A 363 -10.16 9.11 1.79
C ARG A 363 -10.69 9.15 0.38
N VAL A 364 -9.98 9.83 -0.50
CA VAL A 364 -10.31 9.95 -1.91
C VAL A 364 -9.22 9.25 -2.72
N GLU A 365 -9.62 8.35 -3.60
CA GLU A 365 -8.74 7.80 -4.63
C GLU A 365 -9.25 8.29 -5.99
N TRP A 366 -8.42 9.03 -6.72
CA TRP A 366 -8.80 9.58 -8.03
C TRP A 366 -8.53 8.60 -9.15
N ALA A 367 -9.43 8.54 -10.14
CA ALA A 367 -9.13 7.91 -11.43
C ALA A 367 -8.02 8.70 -12.16
N GLU A 368 -7.20 8.01 -12.95
CA GLU A 368 -6.22 8.66 -13.83
C GLU A 368 -6.85 9.08 -15.18
N PRO A 369 -6.41 10.22 -15.77
CA PRO A 369 -5.50 11.22 -15.18
C PRO A 369 -6.21 11.98 -14.05
N GLY A 370 -5.45 12.36 -13.01
CA GLY A 370 -5.96 12.93 -11.76
C GLY A 370 -6.82 14.21 -11.92
N PRO A 371 -7.22 14.87 -10.81
CA PRO A 371 -8.37 15.80 -10.74
C PRO A 371 -8.23 17.13 -11.51
N GLN A 372 -7.29 17.28 -12.45
CA GLN A 372 -6.98 18.57 -13.06
C GLN A 372 -8.08 19.13 -13.96
N ASP A 373 -9.03 18.33 -14.49
CA ASP A 373 -10.08 18.87 -15.38
C ASP A 373 -11.52 18.32 -15.23
N VAL A 374 -11.78 17.26 -14.45
CA VAL A 374 -13.12 16.64 -14.40
C VAL A 374 -13.68 16.57 -12.97
N GLN A 375 -14.81 17.26 -12.75
CA GLN A 375 -15.57 17.21 -11.50
C GLN A 375 -16.52 16.00 -11.48
N PRO A 376 -16.70 15.31 -10.33
CA PRO A 376 -17.65 14.22 -10.21
C PRO A 376 -19.09 14.74 -10.42
N ALA A 377 -19.72 14.29 -11.50
CA ALA A 377 -21.11 14.58 -11.84
C ALA A 377 -22.08 13.51 -11.31
N VAL A 378 -21.59 12.31 -10.98
CA VAL A 378 -22.40 11.21 -10.45
C VAL A 378 -21.72 10.61 -9.23
N VAL A 379 -22.46 10.56 -8.11
CA VAL A 379 -22.12 9.76 -6.94
C VAL A 379 -22.79 8.40 -7.10
N PHE A 380 -21.98 7.36 -7.34
CA PHE A 380 -22.44 5.99 -7.36
C PHE A 380 -22.29 5.39 -5.96
N TRP A 381 -23.40 5.21 -5.25
CA TRP A 381 -23.40 4.73 -3.89
C TRP A 381 -23.97 3.30 -3.81
N PRO A 382 -23.12 2.27 -3.89
CA PRO A 382 -23.51 0.89 -3.66
C PRO A 382 -23.83 0.67 -2.19
N VAL A 383 -25.04 0.18 -1.91
CA VAL A 383 -25.50 -0.08 -0.54
C VAL A 383 -26.22 -1.41 -0.51
N ARG A 384 -25.79 -2.30 0.39
CA ARG A 384 -26.50 -3.54 0.65
C ARG A 384 -27.74 -3.27 1.48
N LEU A 385 -28.90 -3.76 1.02
CA LEU A 385 -30.13 -3.67 1.80
C LEU A 385 -29.92 -4.40 3.14
N ARG A 386 -30.41 -3.83 4.23
CA ARG A 386 -30.38 -4.47 5.56
C ARG A 386 -31.74 -4.26 6.21
N ARG A 387 -32.03 -5.02 7.27
CA ARG A 387 -33.28 -4.85 8.04
C ARG A 387 -33.42 -3.45 8.64
N ARG A 388 -32.30 -2.82 9.01
CA ARG A 388 -32.24 -1.45 9.55
C ARG A 388 -30.99 -0.73 9.04
N THR A 389 -31.12 0.55 8.78
CA THR A 389 -30.00 1.47 8.49
C THR A 389 -29.06 1.59 9.70
N SER A 390 -27.89 2.19 9.53
CA SER A 390 -26.90 2.41 10.61
C SER A 390 -26.31 3.81 10.50
N VAL A 391 -25.65 4.28 11.56
CA VAL A 391 -24.98 5.59 11.56
C VAL A 391 -23.93 5.72 10.45
N ILE A 392 -23.31 4.61 10.03
CA ILE A 392 -22.39 4.59 8.88
C ILE A 392 -23.12 5.01 7.59
N HIS A 393 -24.33 4.49 7.36
CA HIS A 393 -25.14 4.89 6.21
C HIS A 393 -25.55 6.36 6.29
N MET A 394 -25.86 6.87 7.48
CA MET A 394 -26.16 8.29 7.70
C MET A 394 -24.98 9.19 7.32
N VAL A 395 -23.78 8.86 7.81
CA VAL A 395 -22.56 9.61 7.52
C VAL A 395 -22.21 9.59 6.02
N GLN A 396 -22.37 8.44 5.37
CA GLN A 396 -22.24 8.33 3.90
C GLN A 396 -23.29 9.17 3.16
N ALA A 397 -24.55 9.18 3.62
CA ALA A 397 -25.59 10.01 3.05
C ALA A 397 -25.27 11.51 3.15
N PHE A 398 -24.65 11.96 4.24
CA PHE A 398 -24.20 13.36 4.37
C PHE A 398 -23.13 13.72 3.34
N ALA A 399 -22.15 12.83 3.12
CA ALA A 399 -21.14 13.01 2.08
C ALA A 399 -21.75 13.03 0.67
N ALA A 400 -22.69 12.13 0.37
CA ALA A 400 -23.44 12.14 -0.88
C ALA A 400 -24.23 13.44 -1.07
N GLY A 401 -24.89 13.93 -0.01
CA GLY A 401 -25.58 15.22 -0.01
C GLY A 401 -24.64 16.39 -0.25
N ALA A 402 -23.45 16.39 0.36
CA ALA A 402 -22.44 17.44 0.14
C ALA A 402 -21.99 17.53 -1.32
N LEU A 403 -21.79 16.38 -1.98
CA LEU A 403 -21.52 16.34 -3.41
C LEU A 403 -22.75 16.76 -4.24
N ALA A 404 -23.96 16.43 -3.79
CA ALA A 404 -25.20 16.83 -4.45
C ALA A 404 -25.44 18.34 -4.45
N THR A 405 -25.11 19.05 -3.37
CA THR A 405 -25.13 20.53 -3.36
C THR A 405 -24.20 21.15 -4.41
N ARG A 406 -23.22 20.38 -4.91
CA ARG A 406 -22.26 20.76 -5.95
C ARG A 406 -22.61 20.11 -7.30
N ARG A 407 -23.91 19.87 -7.53
CA ARG A 407 -24.51 19.39 -8.79
C ARG A 407 -24.22 17.92 -9.14
N ALA A 408 -23.63 17.14 -8.25
CA ALA A 408 -23.52 15.70 -8.48
C ALA A 408 -24.88 15.02 -8.31
N ARG A 409 -25.28 14.18 -9.26
CA ARG A 409 -26.46 13.31 -9.11
C ARG A 409 -26.13 12.14 -8.20
N VAL A 410 -26.99 11.84 -7.22
CA VAL A 410 -26.79 10.69 -6.34
C VAL A 410 -27.57 9.49 -6.87
N VAL A 411 -26.86 8.39 -7.15
CA VAL A 411 -27.43 7.10 -7.52
C VAL A 411 -27.12 6.10 -6.42
N VAL A 412 -28.14 5.75 -5.63
CA VAL A 412 -28.03 4.69 -4.61
C VAL A 412 -28.33 3.36 -5.30
N ALA A 413 -27.32 2.52 -5.49
CA ALA A 413 -27.47 1.18 -6.03
C ALA A 413 -27.72 0.19 -4.89
N LEU A 414 -29.00 -0.14 -4.69
CA LEU A 414 -29.47 -1.00 -3.61
C LEU A 414 -29.31 -2.47 -4.00
N GLU A 415 -28.38 -3.16 -3.35
CA GLU A 415 -28.20 -4.60 -3.48
C GLU A 415 -29.26 -5.33 -2.63
N ASP A 416 -30.32 -5.77 -3.30
CA ASP A 416 -31.51 -6.42 -2.72
C ASP A 416 -31.73 -7.86 -3.22
N LEU A 417 -30.76 -8.43 -3.94
CA LEU A 417 -30.83 -9.80 -4.49
C LEU A 417 -30.85 -10.91 -3.43
N SER A 418 -30.20 -10.65 -2.30
CA SER A 418 -29.95 -11.65 -1.25
C SER A 418 -31.06 -11.73 -0.21
N ILE A 419 -32.07 -10.86 -0.30
CA ILE A 419 -32.98 -10.64 0.81
C ILE A 419 -34.43 -10.76 0.37
N SER A 420 -35.07 -11.84 0.81
CA SER A 420 -36.53 -11.94 0.83
C SER A 420 -37.07 -11.08 1.97
N VAL A 421 -36.99 -9.76 1.82
CA VAL A 421 -37.65 -8.83 2.75
C VAL A 421 -39.05 -8.55 2.23
N ALA A 422 -40.02 -8.47 3.13
CA ALA A 422 -41.27 -7.77 2.84
C ALA A 422 -40.97 -6.36 2.28
N GLU A 423 -41.86 -5.80 1.46
CA GLU A 423 -41.62 -4.47 0.85
C GLU A 423 -41.41 -3.35 1.89
N GLU A 424 -41.94 -3.51 3.09
CA GLU A 424 -41.99 -2.47 4.12
C GLU A 424 -40.62 -2.07 4.70
N PRO A 425 -39.74 -2.99 5.17
CA PRO A 425 -38.39 -2.60 5.59
C PRO A 425 -37.52 -2.00 4.47
N ARG A 426 -37.75 -2.39 3.21
CA ARG A 426 -37.07 -1.75 2.07
C ARG A 426 -37.47 -0.28 1.95
N ARG A 427 -38.76 0.03 1.98
CA ARG A 427 -39.26 1.42 1.91
C ARG A 427 -38.71 2.27 3.05
N SER A 428 -38.69 1.74 4.28
CA SER A 428 -38.12 2.42 5.45
C SER A 428 -36.63 2.71 5.27
N PHE A 429 -35.86 1.72 4.78
CA PHE A 429 -34.43 1.88 4.51
C PHE A 429 -34.17 2.96 3.45
N GLU A 430 -34.90 2.95 2.33
CA GLU A 430 -34.79 3.96 1.27
C GLU A 430 -35.14 5.36 1.79
N ALA A 431 -36.21 5.49 2.58
CA ALA A 431 -36.64 6.76 3.15
C ALA A 431 -35.60 7.38 4.08
N ASP A 432 -34.93 6.57 4.92
CA ASP A 432 -33.84 7.01 5.78
C ASP A 432 -32.66 7.57 4.98
N LEU A 433 -32.19 6.85 3.95
CA LEU A 433 -31.08 7.31 3.11
C LEU A 433 -31.40 8.65 2.43
N ILE A 434 -32.59 8.77 1.85
CA ILE A 434 -33.05 10.00 1.20
C ILE A 434 -33.15 11.14 2.21
N ARG A 435 -33.69 10.88 3.40
CA ARG A 435 -33.80 11.88 4.48
C ARG A 435 -32.44 12.46 4.83
N TRP A 436 -31.44 11.61 5.04
CA TRP A 436 -30.09 12.05 5.40
C TRP A 436 -29.36 12.77 4.27
N ILE A 437 -29.52 12.33 3.02
CA ILE A 437 -28.98 13.09 1.86
C ILE A 437 -29.60 14.49 1.82
N ARG A 438 -30.92 14.56 1.98
CA ARG A 438 -31.68 15.83 1.94
C ARG A 438 -31.46 16.73 3.15
N TYR A 439 -30.96 16.18 4.25
CA TYR A 439 -30.53 17.00 5.39
C TYR A 439 -29.40 17.97 4.99
N VAL A 440 -28.47 17.52 4.14
CA VAL A 440 -27.37 18.36 3.61
C VAL A 440 -27.78 19.07 2.31
N ALA A 441 -28.53 18.39 1.45
CA ALA A 441 -28.94 18.90 0.14
C ALA A 441 -30.45 18.76 -0.06
N PRO A 442 -31.27 19.71 0.44
CA PRO A 442 -32.74 19.62 0.38
C PRO A 442 -33.28 19.35 -1.04
N GLU A 443 -32.64 19.95 -2.04
CA GLU A 443 -32.99 19.84 -3.47
C GLU A 443 -32.30 18.68 -4.21
N ALA A 444 -31.62 17.77 -3.50
CA ALA A 444 -30.89 16.68 -4.16
C ALA A 444 -31.81 15.75 -4.96
N HIS A 445 -31.42 15.51 -6.21
CA HIS A 445 -31.97 14.45 -7.03
C HIS A 445 -31.32 13.11 -6.69
N VAL A 446 -32.03 12.30 -5.89
CA VAL A 446 -31.61 10.96 -5.48
C VAL A 446 -32.37 9.92 -6.29
N ARG A 447 -31.64 9.08 -7.05
CA ARG A 447 -32.18 7.89 -7.69
C ARG A 447 -31.80 6.66 -6.87
N VAL A 448 -32.77 5.98 -6.29
CA VAL A 448 -32.56 4.66 -5.68
C VAL A 448 -32.89 3.59 -6.72
N GLN A 449 -31.91 2.76 -7.06
CA GLN A 449 -32.06 1.66 -8.01
C GLN A 449 -31.96 0.32 -7.28
N SER A 450 -33.00 -0.51 -7.40
CA SER A 450 -32.93 -1.93 -7.04
C SER A 450 -32.11 -2.70 -8.08
N LEU A 451 -31.08 -3.42 -7.62
CA LEU A 451 -30.28 -4.28 -8.48
C LEU A 451 -31.05 -5.54 -8.88
N ALA A 452 -31.91 -6.09 -8.02
CA ALA A 452 -32.78 -7.20 -8.39
C ALA A 452 -33.73 -6.83 -9.54
N ALA A 453 -34.33 -5.64 -9.49
CA ALA A 453 -35.18 -5.13 -10.57
C ALA A 453 -34.38 -4.91 -11.86
N PHE A 454 -33.19 -4.32 -11.77
CA PHE A 454 -32.30 -4.13 -12.92
C PHE A 454 -31.96 -5.46 -13.60
N VAL A 455 -31.53 -6.46 -12.83
CA VAL A 455 -31.24 -7.81 -13.34
C VAL A 455 -32.46 -8.41 -14.03
N GLY A 456 -33.65 -8.32 -13.41
CA GLY A 456 -34.90 -8.80 -13.99
C GLY A 456 -35.24 -8.18 -15.34
N THR A 457 -34.94 -6.89 -15.54
CA THR A 457 -35.15 -6.22 -16.84
C THR A 457 -34.12 -6.64 -17.90
N THR A 458 -32.87 -6.88 -17.51
CA THR A 458 -31.82 -7.33 -18.44
C THR A 458 -31.99 -8.78 -18.89
N THR A 459 -32.55 -9.65 -18.05
CA THR A 459 -32.79 -11.07 -18.39
C THR A 459 -34.04 -11.26 -19.26
N THR A 460 -35.07 -10.44 -19.07
CA THR A 460 -36.29 -10.50 -19.91
C THR A 460 -36.10 -9.88 -21.30
N ALA A 461 -35.19 -8.92 -21.46
CA ALA A 461 -34.81 -8.38 -22.77
C ALA A 461 -33.96 -9.37 -23.62
N GLY A 462 -33.50 -10.48 -23.03
CA GLY A 462 -32.56 -11.43 -23.62
C GLY A 462 -33.15 -12.61 -24.39
N SER A 463 -34.35 -12.52 -24.97
CA SER A 463 -34.88 -13.60 -25.83
C SER A 463 -35.23 -13.20 -27.26
N ASN A 464 -35.13 -11.94 -27.69
CA ASN A 464 -35.29 -11.59 -29.10
C ASN A 464 -34.52 -10.32 -29.43
N THR A 465 -33.75 -10.39 -30.53
CA THR A 465 -32.90 -9.35 -31.14
C THR A 465 -31.53 -9.12 -30.52
N VAL A 466 -30.55 -9.83 -31.08
CA VAL A 466 -29.13 -9.48 -31.07
C VAL A 466 -28.96 -8.23 -31.93
N GLU A 467 -28.96 -7.04 -31.32
CA GLU A 467 -28.16 -5.94 -31.85
C GLU A 467 -26.74 -6.16 -31.33
N LEU A 468 -25.80 -6.45 -32.24
CA LEU A 468 -24.37 -6.47 -31.92
C LEU A 468 -24.02 -5.11 -31.30
N PRO A 469 -23.63 -5.06 -30.02
CA PRO A 469 -23.52 -3.79 -29.35
C PRO A 469 -22.21 -3.10 -29.78
N ASN A 470 -22.23 -1.77 -29.90
CA ASN A 470 -21.08 -0.92 -30.21
C ASN A 470 -19.80 -1.35 -29.44
N GLY A 471 -18.62 -1.14 -30.02
CA GLY A 471 -17.34 -1.66 -29.50
C GLY A 471 -17.05 -1.43 -28.01
N GLU A 472 -17.61 -0.40 -27.36
CA GLU A 472 -17.49 -0.18 -25.91
C GLU A 472 -18.25 -1.21 -25.05
N ALA A 473 -19.36 -1.78 -25.53
CA ALA A 473 -20.12 -2.81 -24.83
C ALA A 473 -19.40 -4.17 -24.81
N LEU A 474 -18.40 -4.35 -25.67
CA LEU A 474 -17.46 -5.47 -25.63
C LEU A 474 -16.39 -5.28 -24.55
N LEU A 475 -16.08 -4.03 -24.17
CA LEU A 475 -15.09 -3.70 -23.14
C LEU A 475 -15.67 -3.69 -21.72
N ARG A 476 -16.97 -3.39 -21.55
CA ARG A 476 -17.66 -3.32 -20.25
C ARG A 476 -19.07 -3.93 -20.33
N PRO A 477 -19.27 -5.20 -19.95
CA PRO A 477 -20.55 -5.87 -20.09
C PRO A 477 -21.59 -5.35 -19.08
N THR A 478 -22.78 -4.98 -19.57
CA THR A 478 -23.94 -4.63 -18.70
C THR A 478 -24.79 -5.84 -18.34
N ASP A 479 -24.50 -7.01 -18.91
CA ASP A 479 -25.11 -8.28 -18.57
C ASP A 479 -24.42 -8.88 -17.33
N PRO A 480 -25.15 -9.12 -16.23
CA PRO A 480 -24.59 -9.70 -15.02
C PRO A 480 -23.81 -10.99 -15.26
N TRP A 481 -24.27 -11.89 -16.13
CA TRP A 481 -23.61 -13.19 -16.33
C TRP A 481 -22.27 -13.08 -17.04
N ARG A 482 -22.13 -12.13 -17.96
CA ARG A 482 -20.82 -11.80 -18.55
C ARG A 482 -19.86 -11.21 -17.53
N VAL A 483 -20.34 -10.35 -16.63
CA VAL A 483 -19.53 -9.84 -15.50
C VAL A 483 -19.05 -10.98 -14.61
N ALA A 484 -19.94 -11.92 -14.24
CA ALA A 484 -19.54 -13.09 -13.45
C ALA A 484 -18.46 -13.92 -14.14
N ARG A 485 -18.59 -14.15 -15.45
CA ARG A 485 -17.55 -14.86 -16.23
C ARG A 485 -16.21 -14.13 -16.18
N ASP A 486 -16.21 -12.80 -16.29
CA ASP A 486 -14.97 -12.02 -16.27
C ASP A 486 -14.33 -11.98 -14.87
N PHE A 487 -15.16 -11.90 -13.81
CA PHE A 487 -14.69 -11.85 -12.42
C PHE A 487 -14.24 -13.22 -11.90
N TYR A 488 -15.05 -14.26 -12.07
CA TYR A 488 -14.76 -15.60 -11.54
C TYR A 488 -13.93 -16.47 -12.51
N GLY A 489 -13.91 -16.13 -13.80
CA GLY A 489 -13.22 -16.91 -14.83
C GLY A 489 -11.77 -16.51 -15.10
N ARG A 490 -11.25 -15.45 -14.49
CA ARG A 490 -9.83 -15.04 -14.59
C ARG A 490 -8.96 -15.71 -13.52
N PRO A 491 -7.63 -15.82 -13.73
CA PRO A 491 -6.71 -16.42 -12.76
C PRO A 491 -6.45 -15.49 -11.57
N VAL A 492 -7.47 -15.24 -10.76
CA VAL A 492 -7.37 -14.65 -9.42
C VAL A 492 -7.57 -15.75 -8.40
N SER A 493 -6.87 -15.69 -7.25
CA SER A 493 -7.05 -16.73 -6.23
C SER A 493 -8.48 -16.70 -5.68
N LEU A 494 -9.05 -17.87 -5.36
CA LEU A 494 -10.39 -17.98 -4.77
C LEU A 494 -10.50 -17.13 -3.50
N TYR A 495 -9.46 -17.11 -2.67
CA TYR A 495 -9.40 -16.26 -1.49
C TYR A 495 -9.56 -14.78 -1.85
N THR A 496 -8.86 -14.28 -2.86
CA THR A 496 -8.94 -12.87 -3.29
C THR A 496 -10.35 -12.54 -3.78
N ALA A 497 -10.98 -13.42 -4.56
CA ALA A 497 -12.36 -13.24 -5.00
C ALA A 497 -13.34 -13.20 -3.82
N LEU A 498 -13.18 -14.10 -2.85
CA LEU A 498 -14.01 -14.17 -1.64
C LEU A 498 -13.78 -12.99 -0.69
N ALA A 499 -12.54 -12.52 -0.55
CA ALA A 499 -12.20 -11.34 0.23
C ALA A 499 -12.74 -10.06 -0.44
N ALA A 500 -12.68 -9.97 -1.77
CA ALA A 500 -13.22 -8.83 -2.54
C ALA A 500 -14.72 -8.66 -2.32
N VAL A 501 -15.48 -9.75 -2.26
CA VAL A 501 -16.91 -9.71 -1.94
C VAL A 501 -17.20 -9.69 -0.44
N LYS A 502 -16.17 -9.55 0.40
CA LYS A 502 -16.25 -9.57 1.87
C LYS A 502 -16.86 -10.87 2.42
N ALA A 503 -16.84 -11.98 1.69
CA ALA A 503 -17.20 -13.29 2.23
C ALA A 503 -16.14 -13.80 3.21
N LEU A 504 -14.90 -13.34 3.02
CA LEU A 504 -13.77 -13.57 3.91
C LEU A 504 -13.17 -12.24 4.39
N PRO A 505 -12.52 -12.20 5.57
CA PRO A 505 -11.74 -11.06 5.98
C PRO A 505 -10.59 -10.86 5.00
N HIS A 506 -10.28 -9.60 4.69
CA HIS A 506 -9.10 -9.27 3.91
C HIS A 506 -7.89 -9.26 4.83
N LEU A 507 -7.07 -10.30 4.72
CA LEU A 507 -5.91 -10.52 5.58
C LEU A 507 -4.66 -10.29 4.76
N ALA A 508 -3.65 -9.72 5.44
CA ALA A 508 -2.33 -9.72 4.87
C ALA A 508 -1.92 -11.18 4.74
N PRO A 509 -1.22 -11.51 3.66
CA PRO A 509 -1.29 -12.88 3.29
C PRO A 509 -0.46 -13.84 4.18
N TYR A 510 0.57 -13.33 4.87
CA TYR A 510 1.25 -14.09 5.93
C TYR A 510 0.38 -14.39 7.16
N GLU A 511 -0.79 -13.79 7.28
CA GLU A 511 -1.74 -13.99 8.38
C GLU A 511 -2.75 -15.11 8.07
N LEU A 512 -2.77 -15.64 6.84
CA LEU A 512 -3.81 -16.59 6.42
C LEU A 512 -3.78 -17.89 7.22
N ASP A 513 -2.61 -18.47 7.44
CA ASP A 513 -2.46 -19.73 8.19
C ASP A 513 -2.78 -19.53 9.67
N ASP A 514 -2.24 -18.46 10.26
CA ASP A 514 -2.51 -18.05 11.63
C ASP A 514 -4.01 -17.77 11.85
N GLN A 515 -4.75 -17.41 10.80
CA GLN A 515 -6.18 -17.14 10.81
C GLN A 515 -7.01 -18.23 10.11
N ALA A 516 -6.43 -19.39 9.76
CA ALA A 516 -7.10 -20.40 8.94
C ALA A 516 -8.40 -20.91 9.59
N GLY A 517 -8.37 -21.11 10.91
CA GLY A 517 -9.58 -21.48 11.67
C GLY A 517 -10.70 -20.43 11.58
N LYS A 518 -10.34 -19.14 11.59
CA LYS A 518 -11.29 -18.04 11.42
C LYS A 518 -11.84 -17.98 9.99
N ILE A 519 -10.98 -18.19 8.99
CA ILE A 519 -11.37 -18.25 7.58
C ILE A 519 -12.40 -19.38 7.36
N VAL A 520 -12.10 -20.59 7.84
CA VAL A 520 -13.04 -21.73 7.73
C VAL A 520 -14.35 -21.43 8.45
N GLN A 521 -14.27 -20.85 9.65
CA GLN A 521 -15.46 -20.46 10.40
C GLN A 521 -16.30 -19.40 9.67
N ASP A 522 -15.66 -18.42 9.02
CA ASP A 522 -16.34 -17.39 8.24
C ASP A 522 -16.99 -17.98 6.98
N LEU A 523 -16.36 -18.95 6.30
CA LEU A 523 -16.98 -19.69 5.18
C LEU A 523 -18.20 -20.50 5.60
N GLN A 524 -18.18 -21.06 6.81
CA GLN A 524 -19.31 -21.82 7.35
C GLN A 524 -20.46 -20.91 7.81
N ARG A 525 -20.17 -19.67 8.21
CA ARG A 525 -21.14 -18.72 8.75
C ARG A 525 -21.78 -17.82 7.69
N HIS A 526 -21.01 -17.40 6.68
CA HIS A 526 -21.50 -16.50 5.66
C HIS A 526 -22.25 -17.26 4.56
N ASN A 527 -23.38 -16.69 4.13
CA ASN A 527 -24.10 -17.21 2.98
C ASN A 527 -23.34 -16.89 1.68
N ALA A 528 -23.56 -17.69 0.64
CA ALA A 528 -23.03 -17.49 -0.70
C ALA A 528 -23.61 -16.24 -1.43
N ASP A 529 -24.43 -15.46 -0.74
CA ASP A 529 -25.18 -14.36 -1.32
C ASP A 529 -24.31 -13.19 -1.79
N ARG A 530 -23.17 -12.96 -1.12
CA ARG A 530 -22.15 -11.99 -1.51
C ARG A 530 -21.47 -12.33 -2.84
N LEU A 531 -21.57 -13.57 -3.33
CA LEU A 531 -21.01 -13.95 -4.63
C LEU A 531 -21.74 -13.27 -5.80
N LEU A 532 -22.96 -12.76 -5.60
CA LEU A 532 -23.69 -12.05 -6.64
C LEU A 532 -23.40 -10.54 -6.66
N THR A 533 -22.68 -10.02 -5.66
CA THR A 533 -22.39 -8.59 -5.53
C THR A 533 -21.62 -8.05 -6.74
N PRO A 534 -20.46 -8.61 -7.17
CA PRO A 534 -19.73 -8.08 -8.33
C PRO A 534 -20.58 -8.13 -9.61
N THR A 535 -21.21 -9.29 -9.83
CA THR A 535 -22.05 -9.63 -10.98
C THR A 535 -23.09 -8.56 -11.27
N THR A 536 -23.74 -8.05 -10.23
CA THR A 536 -24.88 -7.12 -10.39
C THR A 536 -24.47 -5.68 -10.20
N MET A 537 -23.55 -5.41 -9.27
CA MET A 537 -23.05 -4.07 -9.00
C MET A 537 -22.25 -3.53 -10.19
N TRP A 538 -21.32 -4.32 -10.73
CA TRP A 538 -20.50 -3.88 -11.86
C TRP A 538 -21.30 -3.83 -13.15
N ALA A 539 -22.25 -4.73 -13.36
CA ALA A 539 -23.16 -4.65 -14.51
C ALA A 539 -23.96 -3.34 -14.51
N TYR A 540 -24.47 -2.92 -13.35
CA TYR A 540 -25.17 -1.65 -13.23
C TYR A 540 -24.23 -0.44 -13.31
N LEU A 541 -23.02 -0.53 -12.74
CA LEU A 541 -21.98 0.49 -12.93
C LEU A 541 -21.65 0.66 -14.42
N HIS A 542 -21.44 -0.43 -15.16
CA HIS A 542 -21.20 -0.38 -16.60
C HIS A 542 -22.37 0.26 -17.35
N TYR A 543 -23.60 0.00 -16.93
CA TYR A 543 -24.78 0.67 -17.47
C TYR A 543 -24.72 2.19 -17.26
N LEU A 544 -24.35 2.66 -16.07
CA LEU A 544 -24.14 4.10 -15.81
C LEU A 544 -23.01 4.69 -16.64
N LEU A 545 -21.93 3.94 -16.82
CA LEU A 545 -20.75 4.35 -17.59
C LEU A 545 -20.97 4.38 -19.11
N ARG A 546 -22.13 3.95 -19.62
CA ARG A 546 -22.54 4.19 -21.02
C ARG A 546 -22.92 5.65 -21.27
N GLU A 547 -23.44 6.31 -20.24
CA GLU A 547 -23.96 7.68 -20.32
C GLU A 547 -23.04 8.69 -19.63
N ASN A 548 -21.99 8.22 -18.94
CA ASN A 548 -21.11 9.05 -18.12
C ASN A 548 -19.65 8.61 -18.32
N PRO A 549 -18.71 9.54 -18.56
CA PRO A 549 -17.29 9.19 -18.57
C PRO A 549 -16.85 8.69 -17.19
N THR A 550 -15.84 7.81 -17.15
CA THR A 550 -15.34 7.23 -15.89
C THR A 550 -14.82 8.27 -14.92
N SER A 551 -14.21 9.34 -15.44
CA SER A 551 -13.70 10.48 -14.66
C SER A 551 -14.78 11.33 -13.99
N SER A 552 -16.03 11.30 -14.48
CA SER A 552 -17.14 12.05 -13.87
C SER A 552 -17.90 11.25 -12.79
N LEU A 553 -17.50 10.01 -12.51
CA LEU A 553 -18.18 9.15 -11.55
C LEU A 553 -17.27 8.92 -10.34
N ILE A 554 -17.82 9.11 -9.14
CA ILE A 554 -17.15 8.76 -7.88
C ILE A 554 -17.98 7.72 -7.13
N THR A 555 -17.36 6.62 -6.74
CA THR A 555 -18.03 5.62 -5.88
C THR A 555 -17.99 6.09 -4.43
N LEU A 556 -19.00 5.74 -3.65
CA LEU A 556 -19.07 6.04 -2.22
C LEU A 556 -19.21 4.73 -1.44
N GLY A 557 -18.29 4.46 -0.52
CA GLY A 557 -18.28 3.16 0.16
C GLY A 557 -17.43 3.13 1.44
N GLY A 558 -17.25 1.92 1.98
CA GLY A 558 -16.31 1.65 3.08
C GLY A 558 -14.89 1.38 2.56
N ARG A 559 -13.86 1.70 3.36
CA ARG A 559 -12.46 1.38 3.01
C ARG A 559 -12.23 -0.12 2.76
N ASP A 560 -13.05 -0.98 3.37
CA ASP A 560 -13.04 -2.42 3.18
C ASP A 560 -13.53 -2.87 1.78
N GLU A 561 -14.02 -1.95 0.94
CA GLU A 561 -14.32 -2.20 -0.48
C GLU A 561 -13.12 -1.93 -1.41
N GLY A 562 -11.97 -1.52 -0.88
CA GLY A 562 -10.78 -1.24 -1.68
C GLY A 562 -10.38 -2.39 -2.60
N LEU A 563 -10.38 -3.62 -2.06
CA LEU A 563 -10.10 -4.83 -2.84
C LEU A 563 -11.16 -5.09 -3.93
N PHE A 564 -12.44 -4.87 -3.61
CA PHE A 564 -13.53 -5.02 -4.58
C PHE A 564 -13.32 -4.13 -5.81
N TRP A 565 -13.03 -2.84 -5.60
CA TRP A 565 -12.83 -1.92 -6.72
C TRP A 565 -11.49 -2.13 -7.44
N GLU A 566 -10.46 -2.61 -6.75
CA GLU A 566 -9.20 -2.94 -7.40
C GLU A 566 -9.36 -4.11 -8.38
N GLN A 567 -10.12 -5.14 -8.01
CA GLN A 567 -10.45 -6.23 -8.93
C GLN A 567 -11.17 -5.72 -10.19
N TRP A 568 -12.12 -4.79 -10.03
CA TRP A 568 -12.77 -4.15 -11.17
C TRP A 568 -11.76 -3.45 -12.10
N ARG A 569 -10.83 -2.66 -11.52
CA ARG A 569 -9.78 -1.97 -12.29
C ARG A 569 -8.87 -2.94 -13.03
N GLN A 570 -8.46 -4.03 -12.38
CA GLN A 570 -7.60 -5.05 -12.99
C GLN A 570 -8.28 -5.78 -14.15
N ILE A 571 -9.58 -6.03 -14.06
CA ILE A 571 -10.33 -6.78 -15.08
C ILE A 571 -10.59 -5.91 -16.31
N TYR A 572 -11.00 -4.65 -16.11
CA TYR A 572 -11.48 -3.78 -17.19
C TYR A 572 -10.48 -2.70 -17.63
N GLY A 573 -9.41 -2.44 -16.87
CA GLY A 573 -8.34 -1.52 -17.26
C GLY A 573 -8.72 -0.03 -17.21
N PHE A 574 -9.81 0.33 -16.51
CA PHE A 574 -10.27 1.71 -16.35
C PHE A 574 -10.11 2.17 -14.90
N GLY A 575 -9.83 3.46 -14.70
CA GLY A 575 -9.89 4.10 -13.37
C GLY A 575 -11.29 4.62 -13.06
N ILE A 576 -11.75 4.46 -11.83
CA ILE A 576 -12.93 5.12 -11.28
C ILE A 576 -12.55 5.78 -9.95
N SER A 577 -13.02 7.00 -9.72
CA SER A 577 -12.74 7.70 -8.46
C SER A 577 -13.52 7.04 -7.31
N GLN A 578 -12.95 7.02 -6.11
CA GLN A 578 -13.55 6.44 -4.91
C GLN A 578 -13.50 7.42 -3.76
N LEU A 579 -14.58 7.49 -3.01
CA LEU A 579 -14.70 8.17 -1.73
C LEU A 579 -14.99 7.14 -0.65
N TYR A 580 -14.04 6.96 0.26
CA TYR A 580 -14.14 6.02 1.36
C TYR A 580 -14.46 6.72 2.67
N ASN A 581 -15.49 6.22 3.34
CA ASN A 581 -15.85 6.59 4.70
C ASN A 581 -14.71 6.28 5.70
N PRO A 582 -14.45 7.14 6.69
CA PRO A 582 -13.47 6.88 7.74
C PRO A 582 -13.71 5.55 8.46
N ARG A 583 -12.62 4.83 8.77
CA ARG A 583 -12.67 3.53 9.45
C ARG A 583 -12.92 3.71 10.94
N ILE A 584 -13.84 2.92 11.50
CA ILE A 584 -14.01 2.78 12.95
C ILE A 584 -13.07 1.68 13.44
N LYS A 585 -12.08 2.02 14.25
CA LYS A 585 -11.11 1.06 14.82
C LYS A 585 -11.84 0.07 15.76
N SER A 586 -11.56 -1.22 15.59
CA SER A 586 -12.10 -2.33 16.40
C SER A 586 -13.62 -2.59 16.32
N LEU A 587 -14.29 -2.17 15.25
CA LEU A 587 -15.75 -2.31 15.12
C LEU A 587 -16.14 -2.97 13.79
N ASN A 588 -16.98 -4.00 13.84
CA ASN A 588 -17.54 -4.66 12.66
C ASN A 588 -18.89 -4.01 12.25
N HIS A 589 -19.21 -3.96 10.96
CA HIS A 589 -20.41 -3.30 10.40
C HIS A 589 -21.75 -3.94 10.84
N GLU A 590 -21.69 -5.18 11.33
CA GLU A 590 -22.82 -5.92 11.90
C GLU A 590 -23.00 -5.67 13.41
N SER A 591 -22.13 -4.88 14.03
CA SER A 591 -22.23 -4.54 15.45
C SER A 591 -23.56 -3.86 15.75
N GLY A 592 -24.20 -4.25 16.86
CA GLY A 592 -25.35 -3.54 17.40
C GLY A 592 -25.03 -2.09 17.75
N MET A 593 -23.77 -1.76 18.00
CA MET A 593 -23.33 -0.42 18.41
C MET A 593 -23.63 0.68 17.38
N VAL A 594 -23.67 0.37 16.09
CA VAL A 594 -23.91 1.39 15.05
C VAL A 594 -25.41 1.68 14.82
N ARG A 595 -26.27 1.20 15.72
CA ARG A 595 -27.73 1.29 15.68
C ARG A 595 -28.27 1.48 17.10
N TRP A 596 -29.17 2.43 17.28
CA TRP A 596 -29.82 2.67 18.57
C TRP A 596 -31.23 3.22 18.38
N ASN A 597 -32.06 3.13 19.42
CA ASN A 597 -33.46 3.53 19.39
C ASN A 597 -33.75 4.81 20.18
N SER A 598 -32.84 5.27 21.03
CA SER A 598 -33.00 6.54 21.75
C SER A 598 -31.65 7.18 22.10
N ALA A 599 -31.70 8.47 22.44
CA ALA A 599 -30.53 9.19 22.95
C ALA A 599 -30.02 8.59 24.27
N GLU A 600 -30.93 8.15 25.14
CA GLU A 600 -30.58 7.49 26.40
C GLU A 600 -29.83 6.16 26.16
N GLU A 601 -30.27 5.36 25.19
CA GLU A 601 -29.58 4.11 24.81
C GLU A 601 -28.14 4.39 24.37
N LEU A 602 -27.96 5.40 23.51
CA LEU A 602 -26.64 5.79 23.04
C LEU A 602 -25.78 6.40 24.15
N ALA A 603 -26.32 7.26 25.01
CA ALA A 603 -25.58 7.85 26.14
C ALA A 603 -25.05 6.76 27.09
N ASN A 604 -25.90 5.79 27.45
CA ASN A 604 -25.52 4.64 28.26
C ASN A 604 -24.45 3.76 27.58
N GLN A 605 -24.44 3.69 26.25
CA GLN A 605 -23.36 3.03 25.52
C GLN A 605 -22.05 3.84 25.60
N LEU A 606 -22.09 5.15 25.38
CA LEU A 606 -20.90 6.02 25.44
C LEU A 606 -20.23 5.99 26.82
N HIS A 607 -21.01 6.04 27.90
CA HIS A 607 -20.48 5.91 29.27
C HIS A 607 -19.77 4.57 29.49
N ARG A 608 -20.32 3.46 29.00
CA ARG A 608 -19.64 2.15 29.07
C ARG A 608 -18.35 2.11 28.25
N PHE A 609 -18.28 2.80 27.12
CA PHE A 609 -17.05 2.83 26.32
C PHE A 609 -15.95 3.67 26.95
N ARG A 610 -16.28 4.69 27.74
CA ARG A 610 -15.32 5.50 28.50
C ARG A 610 -14.48 4.66 29.48
N GLU A 611 -15.00 3.51 29.92
CA GLU A 611 -14.29 2.62 30.85
C GLU A 611 -13.13 1.85 30.20
N LEU A 612 -12.94 1.94 28.88
CA LEU A 612 -11.84 1.25 28.16
C LEU A 612 -10.58 2.10 28.09
N ASP A 613 -9.39 1.51 28.28
CA ASP A 613 -8.07 2.17 28.31
C ASP A 613 -7.62 2.91 27.02
N TYR A 614 -8.50 3.00 26.01
CA TYR A 614 -8.21 3.55 24.67
C TYR A 614 -9.46 4.20 24.05
N TRP A 615 -10.45 4.58 24.87
CA TRP A 615 -11.73 5.09 24.37
C TRP A 615 -11.61 6.40 23.59
N ASP A 616 -10.58 7.19 23.90
CA ASP A 616 -10.28 8.52 23.39
C ASP A 616 -9.32 8.54 22.19
N ASP A 617 -8.78 7.38 21.79
CA ASP A 617 -7.94 7.25 20.60
C ASP A 617 -8.65 7.72 19.32
N GLU A 618 -7.91 8.43 18.46
CA GLU A 618 -8.40 8.85 17.13
C GLU A 618 -8.93 7.65 16.33
N GLY A 619 -10.13 7.80 15.77
CA GLY A 619 -10.79 6.79 14.94
C GLY A 619 -11.49 5.66 15.71
N ARG A 620 -11.51 5.70 17.05
CA ARG A 620 -12.39 4.85 17.87
C ARG A 620 -13.84 5.33 17.82
N TYR A 621 -14.75 4.55 18.41
CA TYR A 621 -16.18 4.76 18.28
C TYR A 621 -16.64 6.17 18.73
N ILE A 622 -16.26 6.64 19.92
CA ILE A 622 -16.70 7.94 20.45
C ILE A 622 -16.14 9.08 19.58
N HIS A 623 -14.83 9.08 19.34
CA HIS A 623 -14.17 10.05 18.48
C HIS A 623 -14.76 10.09 17.07
N TRP A 624 -14.94 8.91 16.45
CA TRP A 624 -15.52 8.79 15.10
C TRP A 624 -16.96 9.31 15.05
N LEU A 625 -17.78 8.95 16.05
CA LEU A 625 -19.17 9.41 16.14
C LEU A 625 -19.22 10.94 16.27
N PHE A 626 -18.41 11.50 17.15
CA PHE A 626 -18.30 12.95 17.31
C PHE A 626 -17.90 13.65 16.00
N GLN A 627 -16.80 13.25 15.38
CA GLN A 627 -16.31 13.89 14.16
C GLN A 627 -17.25 13.73 12.97
N ASN A 628 -17.74 12.51 12.72
CA ASN A 628 -18.42 12.21 11.46
C ASN A 628 -19.94 12.24 11.56
N ALA A 629 -20.52 11.88 12.71
CA ALA A 629 -21.98 11.92 12.88
C ALA A 629 -22.48 13.28 13.37
N VAL A 630 -21.64 14.11 14.01
CA VAL A 630 -22.06 15.43 14.53
C VAL A 630 -21.33 16.59 13.87
N LEU A 631 -20.00 16.63 13.87
CA LEU A 631 -19.27 17.79 13.32
C LEU A 631 -19.38 17.88 11.81
N LEU A 632 -19.18 16.78 11.08
CA LEU A 632 -19.27 16.75 9.61
C LEU A 632 -20.59 17.33 9.08
N PRO A 633 -21.79 16.85 9.47
CA PRO A 633 -23.03 17.44 8.97
C PRO A 633 -23.22 18.89 9.42
N THR A 634 -22.70 19.29 10.58
CA THR A 634 -22.76 20.68 11.05
C THR A 634 -21.93 21.60 10.15
N TYR A 635 -20.69 21.19 9.84
CA TYR A 635 -19.82 21.86 8.86
C TYR A 635 -20.46 21.92 7.48
N LEU A 636 -20.95 20.79 6.96
CA LEU A 636 -21.55 20.71 5.62
C LEU A 636 -22.81 21.56 5.45
N THR A 637 -23.53 21.82 6.54
CA THR A 637 -24.77 22.62 6.52
C THR A 637 -24.59 24.03 7.07
N SER A 638 -23.36 24.41 7.48
CA SER A 638 -23.06 25.68 8.15
C SER A 638 -24.00 25.98 9.32
N ARG A 639 -24.41 24.92 10.05
CA ARG A 639 -25.27 25.06 11.24
C ARG A 639 -24.43 25.46 12.46
N PRO A 640 -25.04 26.08 13.48
CA PRO A 640 -24.34 26.40 14.72
C PRO A 640 -23.72 25.16 15.36
N LEU A 641 -22.50 25.31 15.87
CA LEU A 641 -21.79 24.26 16.60
C LEU A 641 -22.48 23.98 17.94
N PRO A 642 -22.45 22.72 18.41
CA PRO A 642 -23.00 22.38 19.72
C PRO A 642 -22.20 23.08 20.82
N SER A 643 -22.89 23.47 21.89
CA SER A 643 -22.27 24.03 23.09
C SER A 643 -22.80 23.36 24.36
N VAL A 644 -21.93 23.23 25.36
CA VAL A 644 -22.25 22.64 26.67
C VAL A 644 -21.31 23.25 27.71
N GLY A 645 -21.81 23.66 28.86
CA GLY A 645 -20.95 24.17 29.93
C GLY A 645 -20.14 25.43 29.62
N GLY A 646 -20.56 26.24 28.65
CA GLY A 646 -19.76 27.37 28.14
C GLY A 646 -18.66 26.99 27.15
N TYR A 647 -18.48 25.69 26.86
CA TYR A 647 -17.63 25.21 25.78
C TYR A 647 -18.37 25.23 24.45
N VAL A 648 -17.74 25.76 23.41
CA VAL A 648 -18.12 25.50 22.01
C VAL A 648 -17.41 24.24 21.57
N ILE A 649 -18.18 23.21 21.22
CA ILE A 649 -17.65 21.88 20.92
C ILE A 649 -17.35 21.81 19.41
N ASP A 650 -16.25 22.43 19.02
CA ASP A 650 -15.79 22.59 17.64
C ASP A 650 -14.68 21.60 17.23
N SER A 651 -14.13 20.88 18.20
CA SER A 651 -12.93 20.06 18.07
C SER A 651 -12.92 18.94 19.11
N TRP A 652 -12.14 17.90 18.88
CA TRP A 652 -11.97 16.81 19.84
C TRP A 652 -11.34 17.31 21.16
N ALA A 653 -10.38 18.24 21.06
CA ALA A 653 -9.78 18.87 22.23
C ALA A 653 -10.80 19.65 23.08
N ALA A 654 -11.75 20.36 22.47
CA ALA A 654 -12.84 21.03 23.20
C ALA A 654 -13.81 20.03 23.83
N PHE A 655 -14.14 18.95 23.10
CA PHE A 655 -14.96 17.86 23.62
C PHE A 655 -14.35 17.18 24.84
N ALA A 656 -13.06 16.83 24.78
CA ALA A 656 -12.34 16.20 25.87
C ALA A 656 -12.20 17.13 27.09
N ALA A 657 -11.86 18.40 26.88
CA ALA A 657 -11.77 19.37 27.97
C ALA A 657 -13.10 19.56 28.71
N ALA A 658 -14.21 19.67 27.97
CA ALA A 658 -15.54 19.76 28.57
C ALA A 658 -15.90 18.48 29.34
N LEU A 659 -15.53 17.29 28.84
CA LEU A 659 -15.74 16.03 29.55
C LEU A 659 -14.95 15.96 30.87
N ASP A 660 -13.69 16.42 30.85
CA ASP A 660 -12.81 16.42 32.02
C ASP A 660 -13.31 17.38 33.11
N ASP A 661 -13.93 18.49 32.70
CA ASP A 661 -14.60 19.45 33.60
C ASP A 661 -15.96 18.95 34.13
N GLY A 662 -16.39 17.75 33.73
CA GLY A 662 -17.61 17.11 34.20
C GLY A 662 -18.89 17.58 33.50
N GLU A 663 -18.77 18.24 32.35
CA GLU A 663 -19.93 18.64 31.54
C GLU A 663 -20.59 17.42 30.88
N PRO A 664 -21.93 17.44 30.66
CA PRO A 664 -22.69 16.32 30.10
C PRO A 664 -22.51 16.18 28.57
N VAL A 665 -21.26 16.08 28.11
CA VAL A 665 -20.92 16.04 26.68
C VAL A 665 -21.39 14.75 26.00
N PHE A 666 -21.50 13.64 26.73
CA PHE A 666 -21.99 12.37 26.18
C PHE A 666 -23.49 12.40 25.94
N GLU A 667 -24.26 13.03 26.83
CA GLU A 667 -25.68 13.27 26.67
C GLU A 667 -25.92 14.20 25.48
N MET A 668 -25.12 15.26 25.35
CA MET A 668 -25.15 16.17 24.19
C MET A 668 -24.85 15.42 22.89
N LEU A 669 -23.76 14.63 22.85
CA LEU A 669 -23.38 13.84 21.68
C LEU A 669 -24.47 12.84 21.32
N ALA A 670 -25.02 12.12 22.31
CA ALA A 670 -26.04 11.12 22.11
C ALA A 670 -27.36 11.72 21.62
N HIS A 671 -27.79 12.84 22.20
CA HIS A 671 -28.97 13.57 21.76
C HIS A 671 -28.80 14.00 20.30
N ARG A 672 -27.70 14.70 20.00
CA ARG A 672 -27.46 15.25 18.67
C ARG A 672 -27.32 14.17 17.60
N ALA A 673 -26.55 13.12 17.88
CA ALA A 673 -26.42 12.00 16.95
C ALA A 673 -27.76 11.28 16.73
N THR A 674 -28.59 11.15 17.77
CA THR A 674 -29.92 10.52 17.66
C THR A 674 -30.90 11.37 16.86
N GLU A 675 -30.96 12.69 17.08
CA GLU A 675 -31.77 13.61 16.28
C GLU A 675 -31.45 13.50 14.78
N LEU A 676 -30.16 13.43 14.45
CA LEU A 676 -29.70 13.28 13.06
C LEU A 676 -30.06 11.89 12.51
N TYR A 677 -29.87 10.85 13.31
CA TYR A 677 -30.10 9.47 12.92
C TYR A 677 -31.59 9.17 12.71
N GLN A 678 -32.45 9.49 13.66
CA GLN A 678 -33.88 9.18 13.61
C GLN A 678 -34.72 10.26 12.93
N GLY A 679 -34.16 11.47 12.77
CA GLY A 679 -34.93 12.67 12.47
C GLY A 679 -35.45 13.32 13.76
N VAL A 680 -35.85 14.59 13.68
CA VAL A 680 -36.50 15.27 14.80
C VAL A 680 -37.85 14.57 15.01
N SER A 681 -38.01 13.85 16.13
CA SER A 681 -39.33 13.44 16.59
C SER A 681 -40.18 14.70 16.66
N ALA A 682 -41.28 14.75 15.92
CA ALA A 682 -42.30 15.75 16.16
C ALA A 682 -42.80 15.49 17.60
N GLY A 683 -42.25 16.26 18.55
CA GLY A 683 -42.78 16.36 19.90
C GLY A 683 -44.14 17.03 19.88
#